data_AF-A0A1D6GRR2-F1
#
_entry.id   AF-A0A1D6GRR2-F1
#
_cell.length_a   1.000
_cell.length_b   1.000
_cell.length_c   1.000
_cell.angle_alpha   90.00
_cell.angle_beta   90.00
_cell.angle_gamma   90.00
#
_symmetry.space_group_name_H-M   'P 1'
#
loop_
_entity.id
_entity.type
_entity.pdbx_description
1 polymer ?
#
loop_
_entity_poly.entity_id
_entity_poly.type
_entity_poly.pdbx_seq_one_letter_code
_entity_poly.pdbx_strand_id
1 'polypeptide(L)'
;MTASPARGWPRARRAVQGKDSYHVYRRRDYGRKEKSFNLCSLSFFQVTFFAKDIEFSEWKGDILAITVTEKDLSKDAYSKFENAVLKKLDGQLGGLLSEAGVEEDFTGKTGQSVVLRLAGQGFKRVGLIGLGQSASSTAAASRGLRESVASVAKAAQASSAAIVLASPSGIQEEFKLAALQSSSCFCRYKSESKKVHLKHVDIIGVGSGAKVDQKLKYANDLSSGVIFGRELVNSPANVLTPAVLAEEASKIASTFSDVFTATVLDVEKCKELKMGSYLGVAAASANPPHFIHLCYKPTDGNVKRKLAIVGKGLTFDSGGYNIKTGPGYSIELMKFDMGGSTAVFGAAKALGQIKPPGVEVHFIIAACENMISGTGMRTGDIVTASNGKTIEGSSGQYVCATLPYIRANIPIIIVFRALGFVADKGILEHICYDFSDTQMMELLRPSLEEAFVIQNQQVALDYIGKHGATVGVTREKRIKYAKEILQKEMLRVGELCETKKTYYFGYIIHRLLMCALSRRAEDDRDHYGNKRLDLAGPLLGGLFRMLFRKLTRDVRSYMQKCVDNGKEVNFQFAIKAKTVTSGLKYSLATGNRGQANQAGTRAGVSQSNEKLQGLREELNAIVPYLEEMRKKKVERWDQFVDVIEQIKKVASEIRPADFVPFRIPVDQSDLSLRKLEELTKELQSLQKEKSDRLKQVMEHLNTLHSLCEVLGVDFKQTVNEVLMWWSYEQQSDVLIESDGANV
;
A
#
# COMPACT_ATOMS: atom_id res chain seq x y z
N MET A 1 -67.95 -31.56 -13.41
CA MET A 1 -66.58 -32.07 -13.69
C MET A 1 -65.73 -31.74 -12.46
N THR A 2 -65.52 -32.66 -11.51
CA THR A 2 -64.45 -33.69 -11.52
C THR A 2 -63.05 -33.07 -11.68
N ALA A 3 -62.12 -33.13 -10.72
CA ALA A 3 -62.10 -33.91 -9.47
C ALA A 3 -61.19 -33.33 -8.36
N SER A 4 -61.48 -33.74 -7.12
CA SER A 4 -60.51 -34.04 -6.05
C SER A 4 -60.57 -35.58 -5.82
N PRO A 5 -59.60 -36.29 -5.19
CA PRO A 5 -58.68 -35.89 -4.11
C PRO A 5 -57.21 -36.35 -4.44
N ALA A 6 -56.28 -36.74 -3.55
CA ALA A 6 -56.27 -37.00 -2.11
C ALA A 6 -54.84 -37.03 -1.50
N ARG A 7 -54.73 -36.55 -0.24
CA ARG A 7 -54.00 -37.13 0.95
C ARG A 7 -52.49 -37.46 0.81
N GLY A 8 -51.67 -37.33 1.86
CA GLY A 8 -51.85 -36.90 3.26
C GLY A 8 -50.49 -36.47 3.87
N TRP A 9 -50.26 -36.33 5.17
CA TRP A 9 -50.77 -37.09 6.33
C TRP A 9 -51.00 -36.17 7.58
N PRO A 10 -51.56 -36.66 8.72
CA PRO A 10 -52.49 -35.86 9.55
C PRO A 10 -51.98 -35.34 10.91
N ARG A 11 -52.77 -34.41 11.49
CA ARG A 11 -52.73 -33.99 12.91
C ARG A 11 -53.65 -34.86 13.80
N ALA A 12 -53.14 -35.43 14.90
CA ALA A 12 -53.84 -35.80 16.15
C ALA A 12 -52.86 -36.57 17.08
N ARG A 13 -52.95 -36.60 18.42
CA ARG A 13 -53.66 -35.81 19.46
C ARG A 13 -52.91 -36.03 20.80
N ARG A 14 -52.88 -34.98 21.64
CA ARG A 14 -52.75 -34.93 23.13
C ARG A 14 -52.12 -36.12 23.89
N ALA A 15 -51.10 -35.79 24.68
CA ALA A 15 -51.10 -36.08 26.12
C ALA A 15 -50.56 -34.84 26.86
N VAL A 16 -51.30 -34.34 27.86
CA VAL A 16 -50.85 -33.25 28.75
C VAL A 16 -50.63 -33.84 30.13
N GLN A 17 -49.41 -33.79 30.64
CA GLN A 17 -49.12 -33.90 32.06
C GLN A 17 -47.73 -33.32 32.39
N GLY A 18 -47.68 -32.42 33.37
CA GLY A 18 -46.45 -31.94 33.99
C GLY A 18 -45.90 -30.59 33.49
N LYS A 19 -46.03 -29.55 34.33
CA LYS A 19 -44.98 -28.61 34.78
C LYS A 19 -44.02 -28.01 33.70
N ASP A 20 -43.87 -26.69 33.52
CA ASP A 20 -44.06 -25.58 34.47
C ASP A 20 -44.47 -24.24 33.81
N SER A 21 -45.31 -23.51 34.54
CA SER A 21 -45.34 -22.04 34.73
C SER A 21 -44.84 -21.11 33.61
N TYR A 22 -45.78 -20.54 32.84
CA TYR A 22 -45.57 -19.29 32.11
C TYR A 22 -45.27 -18.13 33.09
N HIS A 23 -44.04 -17.61 33.09
CA HIS A 23 -43.76 -16.31 33.69
C HIS A 23 -43.71 -15.20 32.65
N VAL A 24 -44.82 -14.46 32.60
CA VAL A 24 -44.86 -13.08 32.08
C VAL A 24 -43.76 -12.28 32.78
N TYR A 25 -42.73 -11.87 32.04
CA TYR A 25 -41.73 -10.95 32.54
C TYR A 25 -42.33 -9.54 32.65
N ARG A 26 -43.03 -9.30 33.77
CA ARG A 26 -43.19 -7.95 34.32
C ARG A 26 -41.82 -7.29 34.33
N ARG A 27 -41.75 -6.01 33.93
CA ARG A 27 -40.63 -5.13 34.31
C ARG A 27 -40.46 -5.25 35.82
N ARG A 28 -39.37 -5.88 36.25
CA ARG A 28 -38.86 -5.69 37.60
C ARG A 28 -37.97 -4.47 37.53
N ASP A 29 -38.38 -3.41 38.19
CA ASP A 29 -37.50 -2.31 38.56
C ASP A 29 -36.46 -2.84 39.55
N TYR A 30 -35.44 -3.53 39.02
CA TYR A 30 -34.18 -3.61 39.72
C TYR A 30 -33.57 -2.22 39.67
N GLY A 31 -33.77 -1.47 40.75
CA GLY A 31 -33.02 -0.27 41.09
C GLY A 31 -31.53 -0.59 41.18
N ARG A 32 -30.91 -0.78 40.01
CA ARG A 32 -29.46 -0.84 39.86
C ARG A 32 -29.03 0.58 40.17
N LYS A 33 -28.44 0.77 41.36
CA LYS A 33 -27.66 1.98 41.64
C LYS A 33 -26.68 2.10 40.50
N GLU A 34 -26.90 3.08 39.62
CA GLU A 34 -25.86 3.57 38.73
C GLU A 34 -24.78 4.13 39.65
N LYS A 35 -23.82 3.27 39.99
CA LYS A 35 -22.47 3.74 40.23
C LYS A 35 -22.06 4.36 38.91
N SER A 36 -22.26 5.68 38.79
CA SER A 36 -21.55 6.50 37.85
C SER A 36 -20.09 6.04 37.91
N PHE A 37 -19.63 5.42 36.82
CA PHE A 37 -18.28 4.88 36.75
C PHE A 37 -17.33 6.07 36.58
N ASN A 38 -17.17 6.80 37.69
CA ASN A 38 -16.45 8.05 37.73
C ASN A 38 -15.02 7.77 37.28
N LEU A 39 -14.68 8.24 36.08
CA LEU A 39 -13.41 7.93 35.41
C LEU A 39 -12.18 8.33 36.24
N CYS A 40 -12.39 9.16 37.26
CA CYS A 40 -11.40 9.84 38.08
C CYS A 40 -10.93 9.08 39.34
N SER A 41 -11.64 8.05 39.83
CA SER A 41 -11.41 7.51 41.20
C SER A 41 -10.26 6.50 41.37
N LEU A 42 -9.31 6.43 40.42
CA LEU A 42 -8.12 5.58 40.54
C LEU A 42 -6.89 6.40 40.15
N SER A 43 -5.97 6.55 41.10
CA SER A 43 -4.71 7.29 40.92
C SER A 43 -3.84 6.63 39.84
N PHE A 44 -3.72 7.27 38.69
CA PHE A 44 -2.82 6.83 37.63
C PHE A 44 -1.36 7.07 38.03
N PHE A 45 -0.51 6.06 37.87
CA PHE A 45 0.93 6.16 38.15
C PHE A 45 1.61 7.01 37.07
N GLN A 46 1.72 8.31 37.33
CA GLN A 46 2.58 9.20 36.56
C GLN A 46 4.04 9.01 37.03
N VAL A 47 4.90 8.55 36.12
CA VAL A 47 6.34 8.48 36.37
C VAL A 47 6.90 9.90 36.22
N THR A 48 7.50 10.43 37.27
CA THR A 48 8.15 11.75 37.24
C THR A 48 9.59 11.63 36.72
N PHE A 49 10.00 12.51 35.82
CA PHE A 49 11.37 12.55 35.31
C PHE A 49 12.13 13.75 35.88
N PHE A 50 13.36 13.54 36.31
CA PHE A 50 14.26 14.57 36.83
C PHE A 50 15.59 14.53 36.08
N ALA A 51 16.23 15.68 35.84
CA ALA A 51 17.66 15.72 35.50
C ALA A 51 18.47 15.81 36.79
N LYS A 52 19.56 15.06 36.86
CA LYS A 52 20.53 15.14 37.97
C LYS A 52 21.94 15.26 37.42
N ASP A 53 22.66 16.22 37.99
CA ASP A 53 24.06 16.50 37.67
C ASP A 53 24.89 16.03 38.87
N ILE A 54 24.91 14.71 39.02
CA ILE A 54 25.60 13.94 40.06
C ILE A 54 26.41 12.85 39.38
N GLU A 55 27.40 12.29 40.06
CA GLU A 55 28.08 11.12 39.49
C GLU A 55 27.19 9.87 39.62
N PHE A 56 27.19 8.99 38.62
CA PHE A 56 26.35 7.78 38.62
C PHE A 56 26.66 6.84 39.81
N SER A 57 27.88 6.88 40.35
CA SER A 57 28.28 6.13 41.55
C SER A 57 27.66 6.65 42.85
N GLU A 58 27.22 7.92 42.88
CA GLU A 58 26.55 8.52 44.04
C GLU A 58 25.03 8.26 44.04
N TRP A 59 24.49 7.85 42.89
CA TRP A 59 23.06 7.59 42.74
C TRP A 59 22.59 6.38 43.55
N LYS A 60 21.40 6.50 44.16
CA LYS A 60 20.80 5.46 45.01
C LYS A 60 19.37 5.16 44.54
N GLY A 61 19.07 3.89 44.32
CA GLY A 61 17.74 3.46 43.86
C GLY A 61 17.64 1.97 43.48
N ASP A 62 16.60 1.59 42.75
CA ASP A 62 16.34 0.17 42.43
C ASP A 62 17.07 -0.32 41.17
N ILE A 63 17.26 0.54 40.16
CA ILE A 63 17.97 0.19 38.92
C ILE A 63 18.71 1.37 38.27
N LEU A 64 19.99 1.17 37.97
CA LEU A 64 20.81 2.04 37.13
C LEU A 64 20.89 1.47 35.71
N ALA A 65 20.31 2.15 34.73
CA ALA A 65 20.34 1.75 33.32
C ALA A 65 21.39 2.56 32.55
N ILE A 66 22.42 1.89 32.02
CA ILE A 66 23.45 2.48 31.17
C ILE A 66 23.10 2.20 29.71
N THR A 67 22.98 3.24 28.90
CA THR A 67 22.67 3.10 27.47
C THR A 67 23.96 3.15 26.66
N VAL A 68 24.18 2.17 25.80
CA VAL A 68 25.42 1.97 25.05
C VAL A 68 25.16 1.75 23.57
N THR A 69 25.95 2.35 22.71
CA THR A 69 26.05 2.00 21.28
C THR A 69 27.00 0.82 21.08
N GLU A 70 26.98 0.22 19.89
CA GLU A 70 27.98 -0.80 19.51
C GLU A 70 29.42 -0.28 19.59
N LYS A 71 29.63 1.05 19.46
CA LYS A 71 30.94 1.70 19.61
C LYS A 71 31.37 1.89 21.07
N ASP A 72 30.43 2.09 21.99
CA ASP A 72 30.74 2.30 23.41
C ASP A 72 31.28 1.02 24.08
N LEU A 73 31.04 -0.14 23.47
CA LEU A 73 31.48 -1.45 23.94
C LEU A 73 32.88 -1.83 23.46
N SER A 74 33.65 -0.92 22.86
CA SER A 74 35.04 -1.19 22.51
C SER A 74 35.85 -1.58 23.76
N LYS A 75 36.69 -2.60 23.61
CA LYS A 75 37.53 -3.17 24.66
C LYS A 75 39.00 -3.02 24.29
N ASP A 76 39.82 -2.71 25.29
CA ASP A 76 41.27 -2.64 25.16
C ASP A 76 41.89 -4.05 25.02
N ALA A 77 43.21 -4.11 24.81
CA ALA A 77 43.96 -5.36 24.65
C ALA A 77 43.89 -6.31 25.86
N TYR A 78 43.33 -5.88 26.99
CA TYR A 78 43.11 -6.68 28.19
C TYR A 78 41.62 -7.00 28.43
N SER A 79 40.78 -6.89 27.39
CA SER A 79 39.33 -7.14 27.41
C SER A 79 38.52 -6.21 28.33
N LYS A 80 39.08 -5.07 28.76
CA LYS A 80 38.38 -4.07 29.58
C LYS A 80 37.77 -2.99 28.71
N PHE A 81 36.61 -2.46 29.09
CA PHE A 81 35.97 -1.37 28.33
C PHE A 81 36.89 -0.15 28.20
N GLU A 82 36.90 0.47 27.02
CA GLU A 82 37.60 1.74 26.78
C GLU A 82 36.74 2.94 27.22
N ASN A 83 35.41 2.85 27.04
CA ASN A 83 34.46 3.88 27.45
C ASN A 83 34.58 4.16 28.96
N ALA A 84 34.80 5.42 29.35
CA ALA A 84 35.10 5.81 30.72
C ALA A 84 33.99 5.46 31.74
N VAL A 85 32.71 5.56 31.34
CA VAL A 85 31.56 5.21 32.20
C VAL A 85 31.56 3.71 32.46
N LEU A 86 31.68 2.90 31.40
CA LEU A 86 31.70 1.44 31.50
C LEU A 86 32.95 0.93 32.24
N LYS A 87 34.13 1.52 31.97
CA LYS A 87 35.40 1.15 32.61
C LYS A 87 35.37 1.40 34.12
N LYS A 88 34.83 2.54 34.56
CA LYS A 88 34.66 2.86 35.98
C LYS A 88 33.64 1.95 36.66
N LEU A 89 32.50 1.72 36.01
CA LEU A 89 31.42 0.89 36.53
C LEU A 89 31.84 -0.59 36.64
N ASP A 90 32.42 -1.17 35.59
CA ASP A 90 32.90 -2.57 35.62
C ASP A 90 34.06 -2.75 36.62
N GLY A 91 34.93 -1.75 36.77
CA GLY A 91 35.94 -1.71 37.83
C GLY A 91 35.36 -1.72 39.25
N GLN A 92 34.25 -1.00 39.50
CA GLN A 92 33.51 -1.05 40.77
C GLN A 92 32.78 -2.38 41.01
N LEU A 93 32.59 -3.18 39.96
CA LEU A 93 31.92 -4.48 40.00
C LEU A 93 32.91 -5.66 39.84
N GLY A 94 34.22 -5.40 39.84
CA GLY A 94 35.26 -6.42 39.77
C GLY A 94 35.34 -7.19 38.44
N GLY A 95 34.78 -6.67 37.35
CA GLY A 95 34.72 -7.34 36.04
C GLY A 95 33.38 -8.02 35.70
N LEU A 96 32.46 -8.13 36.68
CA LEU A 96 31.19 -8.85 36.50
C LEU A 96 30.31 -8.31 35.36
N LEU A 97 30.44 -7.04 34.98
CA LEU A 97 29.64 -6.44 33.92
C LEU A 97 30.20 -6.80 32.53
N SER A 98 31.53 -6.88 32.40
CA SER A 98 32.18 -7.32 31.16
C SER A 98 32.11 -8.84 30.96
N GLU A 99 32.09 -9.63 32.02
CA GLU A 99 31.83 -11.09 32.01
C GLU A 99 30.40 -11.39 31.55
N ALA A 100 29.38 -10.87 32.24
CA ALA A 100 27.98 -11.11 31.89
C ALA A 100 27.63 -10.61 30.47
N GLY A 101 28.26 -9.52 30.02
CA GLY A 101 28.12 -9.03 28.65
C GLY A 101 28.64 -10.02 27.59
N VAL A 102 29.63 -10.85 27.92
CA VAL A 102 30.14 -11.91 27.04
C VAL A 102 29.24 -13.16 27.13
N GLU A 103 28.81 -13.55 28.33
CA GLU A 103 27.93 -14.71 28.52
C GLU A 103 26.55 -14.55 27.85
N GLU A 104 25.99 -13.34 27.85
CA GLU A 104 24.69 -13.02 27.24
C GLU A 104 24.77 -12.55 25.76
N ASP A 105 25.93 -12.66 25.09
CA ASP A 105 26.19 -12.15 23.71
C ASP A 105 25.76 -10.68 23.51
N PHE A 106 26.02 -9.84 24.51
CA PHE A 106 25.63 -8.44 24.48
C PHE A 106 26.62 -7.63 23.65
N THR A 107 26.19 -7.28 22.45
CA THR A 107 26.98 -6.55 21.44
C THR A 107 26.50 -5.10 21.26
N GLY A 108 25.56 -4.63 22.09
CA GLY A 108 25.05 -3.26 22.05
C GLY A 108 23.99 -3.01 20.98
N LYS A 109 23.50 -4.06 20.31
CA LYS A 109 22.46 -3.98 19.26
C LYS A 109 21.12 -3.56 19.85
N THR A 110 20.32 -2.85 19.06
CA THR A 110 18.99 -2.36 19.46
C THR A 110 18.11 -3.47 20.00
N GLY A 111 17.63 -3.31 21.24
CA GLY A 111 16.74 -4.26 21.91
C GLY A 111 17.45 -5.34 22.73
N GLN A 112 18.79 -5.44 22.69
CA GLN A 112 19.54 -6.21 23.68
C GLN A 112 19.57 -5.49 25.03
N SER A 113 19.56 -6.27 26.12
CA SER A 113 19.81 -5.75 27.48
C SER A 113 20.34 -6.84 28.41
N VAL A 114 21.39 -6.53 29.17
CA VAL A 114 21.93 -7.36 30.27
C VAL A 114 21.55 -6.71 31.58
N VAL A 115 21.16 -7.47 32.61
CA VAL A 115 20.66 -6.91 33.89
C VAL A 115 21.18 -7.68 35.09
N LEU A 116 22.10 -7.08 35.84
CA LEU A 116 22.73 -7.69 37.01
C LEU A 116 22.12 -7.19 38.33
N ARG A 117 21.97 -8.11 39.29
CA ARG A 117 21.59 -7.84 40.68
C ARG A 117 22.84 -7.71 41.54
N LEU A 118 22.98 -6.58 42.24
CA LEU A 118 24.23 -6.24 42.95
C LEU A 118 24.04 -6.16 44.47
N ALA A 119 24.96 -6.75 45.23
CA ALA A 119 25.06 -6.54 46.67
C ALA A 119 26.01 -5.36 46.96
N GLY A 120 25.77 -4.62 48.05
CA GLY A 120 26.68 -3.60 48.57
C GLY A 120 26.74 -2.25 47.82
N GLN A 121 26.17 -2.12 46.63
CA GLN A 121 26.14 -0.86 45.88
C GLN A 121 24.97 0.05 46.26
N GLY A 122 25.07 1.35 45.95
CA GLY A 122 23.99 2.33 46.16
C GLY A 122 22.70 2.01 45.40
N PHE A 123 22.80 1.24 44.32
CA PHE A 123 21.69 0.76 43.51
C PHE A 123 21.56 -0.76 43.53
N LYS A 124 20.33 -1.27 43.55
CA LYS A 124 20.06 -2.73 43.65
C LYS A 124 20.38 -3.49 42.36
N ARG A 125 20.26 -2.85 41.20
CA ARG A 125 20.52 -3.46 39.90
C ARG A 125 21.24 -2.49 38.98
N VAL A 126 22.06 -3.04 38.09
CA VAL A 126 22.62 -2.34 36.94
C VAL A 126 22.13 -3.02 35.67
N GLY A 127 21.89 -2.27 34.60
CA GLY A 127 21.56 -2.85 33.30
C GLY A 127 22.24 -2.12 32.15
N LEU A 128 22.77 -2.88 31.20
CA LEU A 128 23.22 -2.37 29.90
C LEU A 128 22.03 -2.41 28.92
N ILE A 129 21.87 -1.37 28.10
CA ILE A 129 20.81 -1.30 27.08
C ILE A 129 21.42 -0.89 25.75
N GLY A 130 21.26 -1.75 24.73
CA GLY A 130 21.82 -1.54 23.40
C GLY A 130 21.04 -0.54 22.55
N LEU A 131 21.75 0.43 21.97
CA LEU A 131 21.25 1.47 21.07
C LEU A 131 21.56 1.22 19.58
N GLY A 132 22.42 0.23 19.27
CA GLY A 132 22.90 -0.08 17.93
C GLY A 132 24.12 0.74 17.47
N GLN A 133 24.44 0.66 16.17
CA GLN A 133 25.62 1.27 15.52
C GLN A 133 25.77 2.79 15.68
N SER A 134 24.65 3.50 15.84
CA SER A 134 24.65 4.94 16.12
C SER A 134 23.43 5.32 16.94
N ALA A 135 23.61 6.26 17.86
CA ALA A 135 22.50 6.96 18.51
C ALA A 135 21.86 7.97 17.53
N SER A 136 21.36 7.47 16.38
CA SER A 136 20.63 8.29 15.42
C SER A 136 19.44 8.97 16.11
N SER A 137 19.17 10.23 15.77
CA SER A 137 18.05 11.04 16.32
C SER A 137 16.66 10.54 15.88
N THR A 138 16.55 9.30 15.42
CA THR A 138 15.30 8.71 14.96
C THR A 138 14.39 8.39 16.14
N ALA A 139 13.11 8.79 16.03
CA ALA A 139 12.09 8.50 17.05
C ALA A 139 11.90 7.00 17.34
N ALA A 140 12.34 6.13 16.42
CA ALA A 140 12.38 4.68 16.61
C ALA A 140 13.43 4.24 17.65
N ALA A 141 14.65 4.81 17.61
CA ALA A 141 15.71 4.49 18.55
C ALA A 141 15.36 4.99 19.98
N SER A 142 14.86 6.22 20.12
CA SER A 142 14.37 6.72 21.40
C SER A 142 13.14 5.96 21.92
N ARG A 143 12.35 5.31 21.05
CA ARG A 143 11.26 4.41 21.47
C ARG A 143 11.79 3.07 21.98
N GLY A 144 12.72 2.45 21.25
CA GLY A 144 13.36 1.20 21.67
C GLY A 144 14.02 1.32 23.04
N LEU A 145 14.79 2.39 23.27
CA LEU A 145 15.39 2.69 24.57
C LEU A 145 14.35 2.72 25.71
N ARG A 146 13.24 3.45 25.51
CA ARG A 146 12.17 3.55 26.51
C ARG A 146 11.49 2.21 26.79
N GLU A 147 11.19 1.45 25.74
CA GLU A 147 10.57 0.14 25.86
C GLU A 147 11.48 -0.82 26.65
N SER A 148 12.80 -0.80 26.41
CA SER A 148 13.78 -1.57 27.18
C SER A 148 13.87 -1.12 28.65
N VAL A 149 14.09 0.17 28.95
CA VAL A 149 14.16 0.68 30.34
C VAL A 149 12.88 0.34 31.11
N ALA A 150 11.72 0.54 30.50
CA ALA A 150 10.42 0.23 31.09
C ALA A 150 10.22 -1.26 31.35
N SER A 151 10.63 -2.11 30.40
CA SER A 151 10.56 -3.56 30.52
C SER A 151 11.40 -4.05 31.71
N VAL A 152 12.66 -3.60 31.80
CA VAL A 152 13.55 -4.00 32.88
C VAL A 152 13.06 -3.46 34.24
N ALA A 153 12.67 -2.19 34.33
CA ALA A 153 12.12 -1.62 35.57
C ALA A 153 10.88 -2.38 36.06
N LYS A 154 10.00 -2.78 35.13
CA LYS A 154 8.80 -3.59 35.41
C LYS A 154 9.14 -5.02 35.86
N ALA A 155 10.10 -5.68 35.21
CA ALA A 155 10.57 -7.00 35.59
C ALA A 155 11.23 -6.99 36.99
N ALA A 156 12.01 -5.94 37.28
CA ALA A 156 12.69 -5.71 38.55
C ALA A 156 11.77 -5.30 39.71
N GLN A 157 10.48 -4.99 39.44
CA GLN A 157 9.54 -4.30 40.33
C GLN A 157 10.11 -3.00 40.93
N ALA A 158 10.92 -2.29 40.13
CA ALA A 158 11.62 -1.08 40.54
C ALA A 158 10.65 0.06 40.85
N SER A 159 10.92 0.81 41.92
CA SER A 159 10.23 2.04 42.29
C SER A 159 10.97 3.31 41.88
N SER A 160 12.29 3.19 41.66
CA SER A 160 13.21 4.24 41.23
C SER A 160 14.15 3.70 40.16
N ALA A 161 14.41 4.48 39.11
CA ALA A 161 15.37 4.15 38.08
C ALA A 161 16.25 5.36 37.74
N ALA A 162 17.47 5.12 37.27
CA ALA A 162 18.31 6.13 36.63
C ALA A 162 18.69 5.72 35.21
N ILE A 163 18.86 6.69 34.32
CA ILE A 163 19.38 6.52 32.96
C ILE A 163 20.70 7.30 32.85
N VAL A 164 21.76 6.61 32.43
CA VAL A 164 23.08 7.19 32.15
C VAL A 164 23.42 6.93 30.68
N LEU A 165 23.87 7.97 29.97
CA LEU A 165 24.39 7.84 28.62
C LEU A 165 25.89 7.49 28.69
N ALA A 166 26.33 6.37 28.13
CA ALA A 166 27.74 5.99 28.15
C ALA A 166 28.63 6.97 27.34
N SER A 167 28.09 7.57 26.28
CA SER A 167 28.75 8.65 25.53
C SER A 167 27.81 9.86 25.36
N PRO A 168 28.03 10.95 26.12
CA PRO A 168 27.18 12.14 26.06
C PRO A 168 27.32 12.97 24.77
N SER A 169 28.43 12.81 24.04
CA SER A 169 28.86 13.71 22.95
C SER A 169 28.23 13.42 21.59
N GLY A 170 27.57 12.26 21.41
CA GLY A 170 26.93 11.86 20.15
C GLY A 170 25.42 12.08 20.08
N ILE A 171 24.78 12.59 21.14
CA ILE A 171 23.32 12.55 21.33
C ILE A 171 22.74 13.98 21.36
N GLN A 172 22.04 14.36 20.28
CA GLN A 172 21.36 15.66 20.20
C GLN A 172 20.27 15.83 21.27
N GLU A 173 19.96 17.09 21.62
CA GLU A 173 19.04 17.42 22.72
C GLU A 173 17.64 16.80 22.53
N GLU A 174 17.16 16.65 21.30
CA GLU A 174 15.86 16.03 20.99
C GLU A 174 15.80 14.56 21.44
N PHE A 175 16.91 13.82 21.36
CA PHE A 175 16.98 12.42 21.78
C PHE A 175 16.96 12.29 23.31
N LYS A 176 17.62 13.22 24.01
CA LYS A 176 17.54 13.35 25.49
C LYS A 176 16.09 13.59 25.94
N LEU A 177 15.30 14.33 25.17
CA LEU A 177 13.89 14.60 25.48
C LEU A 177 12.93 13.49 25.01
N ALA A 178 13.20 12.84 23.89
CA ALA A 178 12.37 11.75 23.39
C ALA A 178 12.41 10.50 24.30
N ALA A 179 13.49 10.33 25.07
CA ALA A 179 13.62 9.31 26.12
C ALA A 179 12.68 9.52 27.33
N LEU A 180 12.17 10.73 27.55
CA LEU A 180 11.29 11.09 28.68
C LEU A 180 9.83 10.63 28.53
N GLN A 181 9.43 10.17 27.35
CA GLN A 181 8.01 9.91 27.08
C GLN A 181 7.53 8.61 27.72
N SER A 182 6.84 8.72 28.87
CA SER A 182 6.58 7.56 29.76
C SER A 182 5.96 6.31 29.11
N SER A 183 6.31 5.16 29.68
CA SER A 183 5.73 3.86 29.37
C SER A 183 4.47 3.59 30.22
N SER A 184 3.31 4.05 29.77
CA SER A 184 2.02 3.75 30.43
C SER A 184 1.62 2.28 30.23
N CYS A 185 1.53 1.50 31.31
CA CYS A 185 0.95 0.15 31.26
C CYS A 185 -0.57 0.21 31.46
N PHE A 186 -1.34 0.00 30.40
CA PHE A 186 -2.80 0.07 30.47
C PHE A 186 -3.39 -1.17 31.18
N CYS A 187 -3.82 -0.98 32.44
CA CYS A 187 -4.35 -2.04 33.31
C CYS A 187 -5.83 -1.88 33.70
N ARG A 188 -6.50 -0.81 33.21
CA ARG A 188 -7.82 -0.36 33.70
C ARG A 188 -8.93 -1.41 33.72
N TYR A 189 -8.96 -2.32 32.74
CA TYR A 189 -9.99 -3.35 32.61
C TYR A 189 -9.51 -4.76 32.99
N LYS A 190 -8.40 -4.87 33.74
CA LYS A 190 -7.95 -6.13 34.33
C LYS A 190 -8.41 -6.20 35.79
N SER A 191 -9.20 -7.22 36.13
CA SER A 191 -9.63 -7.49 37.51
C SER A 191 -8.44 -7.69 38.45
N GLU A 192 -7.43 -8.41 37.97
CA GLU A 192 -6.13 -8.54 38.62
C GLU A 192 -5.05 -7.88 37.77
N SER A 193 -4.32 -6.93 38.35
CA SER A 193 -3.14 -6.34 37.71
C SER A 193 -2.00 -6.14 38.71
N LYS A 194 -0.80 -6.56 38.32
CA LYS A 194 0.42 -6.20 39.03
C LYS A 194 0.60 -4.69 38.88
N LYS A 195 0.49 -3.95 39.99
CA LYS A 195 0.68 -2.49 40.02
C LYS A 195 2.01 -2.11 39.39
N VAL A 196 2.05 -1.02 38.62
CA VAL A 196 3.32 -0.43 38.19
C VAL A 196 3.98 0.18 39.43
N HIS A 197 5.24 -0.18 39.71
CA HIS A 197 5.93 0.26 40.93
C HIS A 197 6.73 1.55 40.72
N LEU A 198 7.16 1.82 39.48
CA LEU A 198 8.06 2.92 39.14
C LEU A 198 7.40 4.28 39.41
N LYS A 199 8.01 5.09 40.28
CA LYS A 199 7.54 6.41 40.69
C LYS A 199 8.31 7.53 39.98
N HIS A 200 9.62 7.38 39.84
CA HIS A 200 10.47 8.37 39.17
C HIS A 200 11.62 7.74 38.39
N VAL A 201 12.12 8.51 37.42
CA VAL A 201 13.31 8.23 36.61
C VAL A 201 14.23 9.43 36.66
N ASP A 202 15.44 9.24 37.15
CA ASP A 202 16.50 10.25 37.11
C ASP A 202 17.31 10.12 35.81
N ILE A 203 17.59 11.21 35.10
CA ILE A 203 18.50 11.20 33.96
C ILE A 203 19.80 11.90 34.38
N ILE A 204 20.90 11.17 34.26
CA ILE A 204 22.23 11.59 34.73
C ILE A 204 23.10 11.95 33.51
N GLY A 205 23.89 13.01 33.62
CA GLY A 205 24.82 13.43 32.56
C GLY A 205 24.17 14.21 31.41
N VAL A 206 22.96 14.74 31.61
CA VAL A 206 22.29 15.63 30.65
C VAL A 206 22.43 17.13 30.99
N GLY A 207 23.12 17.45 32.09
CA GLY A 207 23.25 18.79 32.66
C GLY A 207 22.09 19.14 33.62
N SER A 208 22.29 20.20 34.40
CA SER A 208 21.31 20.73 35.35
C SER A 208 20.82 22.14 34.98
N GLY A 209 19.72 22.57 35.61
CA GLY A 209 19.25 23.95 35.62
C GLY A 209 18.06 24.26 34.69
N ALA A 210 17.53 25.48 34.83
CA ALA A 210 16.20 25.87 34.37
C ALA A 210 15.86 25.56 32.90
N LYS A 211 16.84 25.59 31.98
CA LYS A 211 16.62 25.21 30.56
C LYS A 211 16.31 23.73 30.40
N VAL A 212 16.97 22.86 31.17
CA VAL A 212 16.72 21.41 31.18
C VAL A 212 15.38 21.13 31.86
N ASP A 213 15.11 21.78 32.99
CA ASP A 213 13.85 21.65 33.73
C ASP A 213 12.63 22.08 32.90
N GLN A 214 12.73 23.18 32.14
CA GLN A 214 11.67 23.64 31.24
C GLN A 214 11.40 22.62 30.11
N LYS A 215 12.46 22.02 29.55
CA LYS A 215 12.34 20.97 28.52
C LYS A 215 11.78 19.65 29.09
N LEU A 216 12.18 19.28 30.32
CA LEU A 216 11.60 18.17 31.09
C LEU A 216 10.10 18.37 31.31
N LYS A 217 9.68 19.56 31.77
CA LYS A 217 8.27 19.90 31.95
C LYS A 217 7.50 19.75 30.63
N TYR A 218 8.00 20.35 29.55
CA TYR A 218 7.38 20.25 28.22
C TYR A 218 7.21 18.79 27.76
N ALA A 219 8.23 17.94 27.95
CA ALA A 219 8.16 16.53 27.60
C ALA A 219 7.16 15.75 28.48
N ASN A 220 7.06 16.06 29.78
CA ASN A 220 6.06 15.49 30.67
C ASN A 220 4.63 15.89 30.26
N ASP A 221 4.40 17.18 29.96
CA ASP A 221 3.10 17.72 29.54
C ASP A 221 2.63 17.04 28.23
N LEU A 222 3.51 17.00 27.21
CA LEU A 222 3.27 16.31 25.95
C LEU A 222 2.96 14.81 26.16
N SER A 223 3.70 14.15 27.05
CA SER A 223 3.49 12.74 27.38
C SER A 223 2.13 12.51 28.03
N SER A 224 1.68 13.41 28.89
CA SER A 224 0.38 13.35 29.55
C SER A 224 -0.78 13.33 28.53
N GLY A 225 -0.64 14.11 27.44
CA GLY A 225 -1.54 14.09 26.29
C GLY A 225 -1.52 12.78 25.51
N VAL A 226 -0.32 12.23 25.22
CA VAL A 226 -0.18 10.95 24.50
C VAL A 226 -0.74 9.76 25.30
N ILE A 227 -0.51 9.72 26.62
CA ILE A 227 -1.05 8.69 27.52
C ILE A 227 -2.58 8.78 27.51
N PHE A 228 -3.13 9.98 27.64
CA PHE A 228 -4.58 10.20 27.63
C PHE A 228 -5.22 9.75 26.32
N GLY A 229 -4.62 10.10 25.16
CA GLY A 229 -5.08 9.59 23.87
C GLY A 229 -5.08 8.06 23.80
N ARG A 230 -4.03 7.41 24.32
CA ARG A 230 -3.98 5.94 24.44
C ARG A 230 -5.03 5.36 25.39
N GLU A 231 -5.35 6.04 26.49
CA GLU A 231 -6.40 5.60 27.42
C GLU A 231 -7.77 5.63 26.76
N LEU A 232 -8.04 6.66 25.95
CA LEU A 232 -9.26 6.75 25.15
C LEU A 232 -9.32 5.61 24.12
N VAL A 233 -8.32 5.42 23.24
CA VAL A 233 -8.31 4.34 22.22
C VAL A 233 -8.39 2.93 22.84
N ASN A 234 -7.76 2.72 23.99
CA ASN A 234 -7.80 1.41 24.64
C ASN A 234 -9.15 1.11 25.30
N SER A 235 -9.97 2.13 25.59
CA SER A 235 -11.30 1.97 26.18
C SER A 235 -12.26 1.30 25.20
N PRO A 236 -12.98 0.24 25.60
CA PRO A 236 -13.93 -0.42 24.70
C PRO A 236 -15.15 0.49 24.48
N ALA A 237 -15.82 0.34 23.33
CA ALA A 237 -16.93 1.20 22.92
C ALA A 237 -18.08 1.26 23.93
N ASN A 238 -18.33 0.17 24.66
CA ASN A 238 -19.36 0.12 25.72
C ASN A 238 -19.01 0.93 26.98
N VAL A 239 -17.80 1.50 27.06
CA VAL A 239 -17.35 2.41 28.13
C VAL A 239 -17.10 3.82 27.57
N LEU A 240 -16.53 3.92 26.37
CA LEU A 240 -16.26 5.20 25.73
C LEU A 240 -17.23 5.46 24.57
N THR A 241 -18.47 5.78 24.91
CA THR A 241 -19.52 6.17 23.96
C THR A 241 -19.34 7.63 23.51
N PRO A 242 -20.08 8.11 22.49
CA PRO A 242 -19.99 9.51 22.03
C PRO A 242 -20.27 10.54 23.14
N ALA A 243 -21.21 10.22 24.05
CA ALA A 243 -21.51 11.04 25.22
C ALA A 243 -20.31 11.14 26.17
N VAL A 244 -19.62 10.02 26.45
CA VAL A 244 -18.44 10.02 27.33
C VAL A 244 -17.28 10.80 26.70
N LEU A 245 -17.09 10.77 25.38
CA LEU A 245 -16.11 11.67 24.73
C LEU A 245 -16.47 13.15 24.87
N ALA A 246 -17.76 13.52 24.84
CA ALA A 246 -18.20 14.88 25.10
C ALA A 246 -18.03 15.30 26.57
N GLU A 247 -18.18 14.37 27.51
CA GLU A 247 -17.81 14.59 28.91
C GLU A 247 -16.30 14.81 29.07
N GLU A 248 -15.45 14.02 28.40
CA GLU A 248 -13.98 14.21 28.45
C GLU A 248 -13.55 15.57 27.88
N ALA A 249 -14.25 16.07 26.85
CA ALA A 249 -14.07 17.44 26.37
C ALA A 249 -14.41 18.46 27.46
N SER A 250 -15.58 18.32 28.09
CA SER A 250 -16.03 19.20 29.17
C SER A 250 -15.06 19.18 30.36
N LYS A 251 -14.48 18.01 30.70
CA LYS A 251 -13.46 17.84 31.75
C LYS A 251 -12.14 18.55 31.40
N ILE A 252 -11.70 18.54 30.14
CA ILE A 252 -10.53 19.31 29.69
C ILE A 252 -10.78 20.81 29.86
N ALA A 253 -11.92 21.31 29.38
CA ALA A 253 -12.27 22.72 29.52
C ALA A 253 -12.44 23.15 30.97
N SER A 254 -13.00 22.32 31.86
CA SER A 254 -13.08 22.64 33.29
C SER A 254 -11.71 22.61 33.99
N THR A 255 -10.79 21.73 33.55
CA THR A 255 -9.44 21.61 34.13
C THR A 255 -8.53 22.77 33.72
N PHE A 256 -8.73 23.31 32.51
CA PHE A 256 -7.92 24.38 31.93
C PHE A 256 -8.80 25.59 31.57
N SER A 257 -9.72 25.97 32.46
CA SER A 257 -10.77 26.97 32.20
C SER A 257 -10.26 28.39 31.96
N ASP A 258 -8.98 28.65 32.23
CA ASP A 258 -8.31 29.92 31.93
C ASP A 258 -7.88 30.06 30.46
N VAL A 259 -7.84 28.94 29.71
CA VAL A 259 -7.44 28.91 28.29
C VAL A 259 -8.41 28.14 27.39
N PHE A 260 -9.28 27.29 27.93
CA PHE A 260 -10.20 26.44 27.17
C PHE A 260 -11.68 26.73 27.42
N THR A 261 -12.46 26.75 26.35
CA THR A 261 -13.92 26.62 26.39
C THR A 261 -14.37 25.37 25.64
N ALA A 262 -15.46 24.75 26.10
CA ALA A 262 -16.13 23.63 25.42
C ALA A 262 -17.53 24.04 24.96
N THR A 263 -17.86 23.68 23.73
CA THR A 263 -19.21 23.69 23.18
C THR A 263 -19.53 22.29 22.70
N VAL A 264 -20.62 21.70 23.19
CA VAL A 264 -21.11 20.40 22.74
C VAL A 264 -22.48 20.61 22.12
N LEU A 265 -22.66 20.15 20.88
CA LEU A 265 -23.92 20.20 20.16
C LEU A 265 -24.56 18.81 20.17
N ASP A 266 -25.84 18.77 20.55
CA ASP A 266 -26.65 17.56 20.54
C ASP A 266 -27.26 17.27 19.16
N VAL A 267 -28.13 16.27 19.10
CA VAL A 267 -28.81 15.84 17.88
C VAL A 267 -29.65 16.96 17.25
N GLU A 268 -30.40 17.72 18.05
CA GLU A 268 -31.28 18.77 17.55
C GLU A 268 -30.46 19.95 17.03
N LYS A 269 -29.40 20.35 17.74
CA LYS A 269 -28.54 21.43 17.27
C LYS A 269 -27.75 21.04 16.01
N CYS A 270 -27.38 19.77 15.86
CA CYS A 270 -26.81 19.26 14.61
C CYS A 270 -27.84 19.23 13.45
N LYS A 271 -29.13 18.99 13.72
CA LYS A 271 -30.20 19.08 12.71
C LYS A 271 -30.44 20.52 12.27
N GLU A 272 -30.48 21.48 13.20
CA GLU A 272 -30.59 22.92 12.87
C GLU A 272 -29.45 23.37 11.95
N LEU A 273 -28.22 22.90 12.21
CA LEU A 273 -27.03 23.14 11.39
C LEU A 273 -26.96 22.26 10.13
N LYS A 274 -28.05 21.56 9.78
CA LYS A 274 -28.22 20.73 8.58
C LYS A 274 -27.14 19.66 8.40
N MET A 275 -26.60 19.10 9.48
CA MET A 275 -25.50 18.11 9.45
C MET A 275 -25.96 16.70 9.03
N GLY A 276 -26.80 16.58 7.98
CA GLY A 276 -27.49 15.35 7.59
C GLY A 276 -26.54 14.19 7.23
N SER A 277 -25.38 14.46 6.64
CA SER A 277 -24.33 13.46 6.41
C SER A 277 -23.81 12.81 7.71
N TYR A 278 -23.55 13.60 8.76
CA TYR A 278 -23.09 13.11 10.06
C TYR A 278 -24.22 12.38 10.81
N LEU A 279 -25.42 12.97 10.79
CA LEU A 279 -26.61 12.39 11.43
C LEU A 279 -27.05 11.08 10.77
N GLY A 280 -26.86 10.92 9.45
CA GLY A 280 -27.14 9.68 8.72
C GLY A 280 -26.30 8.51 9.22
N VAL A 281 -25.00 8.72 9.43
CA VAL A 281 -24.11 7.70 10.03
C VAL A 281 -24.54 7.35 11.46
N ALA A 282 -24.89 8.37 12.25
CA ALA A 282 -25.27 8.19 13.65
C ALA A 282 -26.66 7.55 13.87
N ALA A 283 -27.56 7.62 12.87
CA ALA A 283 -28.98 7.25 12.99
C ALA A 283 -29.25 5.82 13.47
N ALA A 284 -28.27 4.92 13.29
CA ALA A 284 -28.39 3.53 13.71
C ALA A 284 -28.15 3.30 15.22
N SER A 285 -27.43 4.18 15.91
CA SER A 285 -27.00 3.92 17.30
C SER A 285 -28.05 4.30 18.35
N ALA A 286 -28.07 3.54 19.44
CA ALA A 286 -28.77 3.88 20.67
C ALA A 286 -28.02 4.91 21.54
N ASN A 287 -26.72 5.12 21.31
CA ASN A 287 -25.92 6.15 21.97
C ASN A 287 -25.97 7.44 21.11
N PRO A 288 -26.57 8.54 21.58
CA PRO A 288 -26.77 9.73 20.76
C PRO A 288 -25.45 10.37 20.27
N PRO A 289 -25.40 10.87 19.03
CA PRO A 289 -24.25 11.61 18.52
C PRO A 289 -24.04 12.92 19.28
N HIS A 290 -22.77 13.30 19.46
CA HIS A 290 -22.37 14.57 20.08
C HIS A 290 -21.29 15.23 19.23
N PHE A 291 -21.53 16.46 18.77
CA PHE A 291 -20.53 17.25 18.05
C PHE A 291 -19.78 18.13 19.04
N ILE A 292 -18.47 17.93 19.15
CA ILE A 292 -17.62 18.50 20.18
C ILE A 292 -16.74 19.58 19.55
N HIS A 293 -16.75 20.77 20.13
CA HIS A 293 -15.84 21.86 19.81
C HIS A 293 -15.16 22.37 21.09
N LEU A 294 -13.87 22.12 21.23
CA LEU A 294 -13.02 22.83 22.20
C LEU A 294 -12.32 24.01 21.51
N CYS A 295 -12.21 25.13 22.21
CA CYS A 295 -11.44 26.29 21.74
C CYS A 295 -10.37 26.64 22.78
N TYR A 296 -9.09 26.56 22.38
CA TYR A 296 -7.96 27.11 23.11
C TYR A 296 -7.73 28.57 22.70
N LYS A 297 -7.57 29.46 23.68
CA LYS A 297 -7.09 30.83 23.49
C LYS A 297 -5.92 31.11 24.45
N PRO A 298 -4.94 31.92 24.04
CA PRO A 298 -3.81 32.26 24.91
C PRO A 298 -4.28 33.25 25.99
N THR A 299 -3.69 33.18 27.18
CA THR A 299 -4.09 33.99 28.35
C THR A 299 -3.87 35.49 28.16
N ASP A 300 -2.96 35.89 27.27
CA ASP A 300 -2.72 37.29 26.88
C ASP A 300 -3.73 37.82 25.86
N GLY A 301 -4.63 36.98 25.34
CA GLY A 301 -5.60 37.30 24.29
C GLY A 301 -4.98 37.59 22.92
N ASN A 302 -3.65 37.54 22.77
CA ASN A 302 -2.95 37.95 21.56
C ASN A 302 -2.88 36.79 20.56
N VAL A 303 -3.75 36.81 19.55
CA VAL A 303 -3.86 35.75 18.55
C VAL A 303 -3.23 36.19 17.23
N LYS A 304 -2.07 35.61 16.89
CA LYS A 304 -1.38 35.80 15.60
C LYS A 304 -1.78 34.76 14.55
N ARG A 305 -2.28 33.60 14.97
CA ARG A 305 -2.70 32.51 14.07
C ARG A 305 -3.86 31.73 14.65
N LYS A 306 -4.86 31.44 13.82
CA LYS A 306 -5.97 30.53 14.15
C LYS A 306 -5.75 29.19 13.46
N LEU A 307 -5.99 28.09 14.16
CA LEU A 307 -5.82 26.72 13.68
C LEU A 307 -7.08 25.91 13.98
N ALA A 308 -7.39 24.95 13.12
CA ALA A 308 -8.42 23.94 13.38
C ALA A 308 -7.80 22.54 13.26
N ILE A 309 -8.04 21.69 14.25
CA ILE A 309 -7.61 20.29 14.30
C ILE A 309 -8.87 19.43 14.39
N VAL A 310 -9.18 18.70 13.32
CA VAL A 310 -10.40 17.90 13.21
C VAL A 310 -10.07 16.42 13.41
N GLY A 311 -10.81 15.72 14.26
CA GLY A 311 -10.59 14.32 14.59
C GLY A 311 -11.82 13.45 14.33
N LYS A 312 -11.64 12.35 13.58
CA LYS A 312 -12.67 11.32 13.40
C LYS A 312 -13.05 10.71 14.76
N GLY A 313 -14.34 10.69 15.08
CA GLY A 313 -14.88 10.29 16.39
C GLY A 313 -15.83 9.09 16.36
N LEU A 314 -15.60 8.09 15.49
CA LEU A 314 -16.39 6.85 15.51
C LEU A 314 -15.98 5.96 16.68
N THR A 315 -16.77 5.95 17.76
CA THR A 315 -16.45 5.17 18.98
C THR A 315 -16.60 3.68 18.77
N PHE A 316 -17.42 3.30 17.80
CA PHE A 316 -17.43 1.98 17.19
C PHE A 316 -17.86 2.09 15.72
N ASP A 317 -17.31 1.22 14.89
CA ASP A 317 -17.69 1.08 13.49
C ASP A 317 -17.96 -0.40 13.16
N SER A 318 -19.24 -0.79 13.07
CA SER A 318 -19.63 -2.12 12.60
C SER A 318 -19.56 -2.28 11.08
N GLY A 319 -19.37 -1.17 10.34
CA GLY A 319 -19.60 -1.06 8.90
C GLY A 319 -21.03 -0.63 8.53
N GLY A 320 -21.94 -0.47 9.50
CA GLY A 320 -23.36 -0.27 9.22
C GLY A 320 -23.95 -1.51 8.53
N TYR A 321 -24.94 -1.32 7.65
CA TYR A 321 -25.51 -2.43 6.85
C TYR A 321 -24.46 -3.13 5.97
N ASN A 322 -23.40 -2.42 5.56
CA ASN A 322 -22.20 -3.00 4.94
C ASN A 322 -21.27 -3.59 6.03
N ILE A 323 -21.81 -4.55 6.78
CA ILE A 323 -21.19 -5.11 7.98
C ILE A 323 -19.80 -5.71 7.70
N LYS A 324 -18.83 -5.35 8.55
CA LYS A 324 -17.43 -5.82 8.51
C LYS A 324 -17.32 -7.33 8.76
N THR A 325 -17.47 -8.11 7.69
CA THR A 325 -17.61 -9.58 7.71
C THR A 325 -16.46 -10.33 7.03
N GLY A 326 -15.62 -9.64 6.25
CA GLY A 326 -14.51 -10.26 5.53
C GLY A 326 -13.31 -10.60 6.41
N PRO A 327 -12.47 -11.59 6.03
CA PRO A 327 -11.21 -11.85 6.70
C PRO A 327 -10.29 -10.61 6.62
N GLY A 328 -9.83 -10.12 7.77
CA GLY A 328 -8.97 -8.92 7.86
C GLY A 328 -9.70 -7.63 8.24
N TYR A 329 -11.04 -7.59 8.19
CA TYR A 329 -11.84 -6.40 8.53
C TYR A 329 -11.83 -6.04 10.03
N SER A 330 -11.29 -6.91 10.90
CA SER A 330 -10.97 -6.66 12.31
C SER A 330 -12.03 -5.87 13.11
N ILE A 331 -13.30 -6.27 12.99
CA ILE A 331 -14.44 -5.60 13.64
C ILE A 331 -14.27 -5.51 15.17
N GLU A 332 -13.60 -6.50 15.77
CA GLU A 332 -13.26 -6.55 17.20
C GLU A 332 -12.29 -5.45 17.65
N LEU A 333 -11.55 -4.84 16.72
CA LEU A 333 -10.64 -3.72 16.99
C LEU A 333 -11.29 -2.35 16.80
N MET A 334 -12.47 -2.26 16.18
CA MET A 334 -13.08 -1.01 15.68
C MET A 334 -13.41 0.06 16.74
N LYS A 335 -13.21 -0.22 18.03
CA LYS A 335 -13.07 0.81 19.06
C LYS A 335 -11.96 1.84 18.78
N PHE A 336 -10.97 1.49 17.93
CA PHE A 336 -9.88 2.39 17.55
C PHE A 336 -10.24 3.39 16.44
N ASP A 337 -11.44 3.33 15.86
CA ASP A 337 -11.83 4.16 14.71
C ASP A 337 -12.12 5.64 15.09
N MET A 338 -12.10 5.91 16.39
CA MET A 338 -12.05 7.24 17.02
C MET A 338 -10.60 7.72 17.29
N GLY A 339 -9.58 6.98 16.83
CA GLY A 339 -8.17 7.29 17.06
C GLY A 339 -7.77 8.72 16.67
N GLY A 340 -8.37 9.25 15.60
CA GLY A 340 -8.23 10.66 15.20
C GLY A 340 -8.66 11.62 16.32
N SER A 341 -9.88 11.46 16.86
CA SER A 341 -10.36 12.25 18.00
C SER A 341 -9.49 12.12 19.25
N THR A 342 -8.87 10.97 19.50
CA THR A 342 -7.97 10.81 20.66
C THR A 342 -6.66 11.56 20.52
N ALA A 343 -6.14 11.70 19.29
CA ALA A 343 -4.97 12.53 19.02
C ALA A 343 -5.31 14.01 19.22
N VAL A 344 -6.51 14.42 18.78
CA VAL A 344 -7.07 15.76 19.01
C VAL A 344 -7.21 16.05 20.51
N PHE A 345 -7.77 15.12 21.28
CA PHE A 345 -7.87 15.25 22.75
C PHE A 345 -6.52 15.24 23.47
N GLY A 346 -5.58 14.40 23.04
CA GLY A 346 -4.21 14.40 23.56
C GLY A 346 -3.49 15.72 23.29
N ALA A 347 -3.65 16.29 22.10
CA ALA A 347 -3.13 17.61 21.76
C ALA A 347 -3.77 18.72 22.61
N ALA A 348 -5.10 18.71 22.78
CA ALA A 348 -5.80 19.68 23.63
C ALA A 348 -5.29 19.63 25.09
N LYS A 349 -5.15 18.43 25.67
CA LYS A 349 -4.62 18.24 27.02
C LYS A 349 -3.18 18.76 27.17
N ALA A 350 -2.29 18.45 26.23
CA ALA A 350 -0.91 18.95 26.24
C ALA A 350 -0.87 20.48 26.11
N LEU A 351 -1.67 21.06 25.21
CA LEU A 351 -1.73 22.51 25.00
C LEU A 351 -2.29 23.27 26.22
N GLY A 352 -3.21 22.67 26.98
CA GLY A 352 -3.70 23.23 28.25
C GLY A 352 -2.63 23.31 29.34
N GLN A 353 -1.61 22.45 29.28
CA GLN A 353 -0.47 22.44 30.22
C GLN A 353 0.72 23.32 29.75
N ILE A 354 0.96 23.36 28.43
CA ILE A 354 2.06 24.11 27.79
C ILE A 354 1.71 25.59 27.65
N LYS A 355 0.44 25.92 27.39
CA LYS A 355 -0.11 27.27 27.21
C LYS A 355 0.70 28.15 26.23
N PRO A 356 0.88 27.73 24.95
CA PRO A 356 1.65 28.52 23.99
C PRO A 356 0.96 29.86 23.65
N PRO A 357 1.71 30.98 23.58
CA PRO A 357 1.19 32.29 23.21
C PRO A 357 0.96 32.40 21.70
N GLY A 358 0.19 33.41 21.26
CA GLY A 358 0.09 33.75 19.83
C GLY A 358 -0.85 32.88 18.99
N VAL A 359 -1.48 31.85 19.56
CA VAL A 359 -2.29 30.87 18.79
C VAL A 359 -3.66 30.61 19.40
N GLU A 360 -4.70 30.63 18.57
CA GLU A 360 -6.05 30.14 18.89
C GLU A 360 -6.27 28.80 18.17
N VAL A 361 -6.71 27.77 18.88
CA VAL A 361 -6.82 26.41 18.34
C VAL A 361 -8.21 25.83 18.58
N HIS A 362 -8.91 25.49 17.50
CA HIS A 362 -10.21 24.86 17.51
C HIS A 362 -10.04 23.35 17.33
N PHE A 363 -10.50 22.56 18.30
CA PHE A 363 -10.46 21.10 18.26
C PHE A 363 -11.88 20.62 18.00
N ILE A 364 -12.10 19.94 16.88
CA ILE A 364 -13.44 19.63 16.36
C ILE A 364 -13.58 18.13 16.16
N ILE A 365 -14.59 17.52 16.79
CA ILE A 365 -14.84 16.08 16.73
C ILE A 365 -16.34 15.85 16.55
N ALA A 366 -16.73 15.23 15.44
CA ALA A 366 -18.08 14.70 15.26
C ALA A 366 -18.11 13.28 15.84
N ALA A 367 -18.57 13.11 17.08
CA ALA A 367 -18.58 11.81 17.76
C ALA A 367 -19.90 11.07 17.52
N CYS A 368 -19.84 9.82 17.06
CA CYS A 368 -20.99 8.93 16.91
C CYS A 368 -20.55 7.46 16.83
N GLU A 369 -21.50 6.55 16.62
CA GLU A 369 -21.25 5.14 16.35
C GLU A 369 -21.89 4.77 15.01
N ASN A 370 -21.16 4.02 14.18
CA ASN A 370 -21.73 3.43 12.98
C ASN A 370 -22.21 2.01 13.31
N MET A 371 -23.53 1.85 13.41
CA MET A 371 -24.20 0.65 13.94
C MET A 371 -25.21 0.07 12.93
N ILE A 372 -25.84 -1.05 13.30
CA ILE A 372 -26.94 -1.66 12.54
C ILE A 372 -28.20 -1.63 13.39
N SER A 373 -29.27 -1.03 12.87
CA SER A 373 -30.60 -1.05 13.48
C SER A 373 -31.66 -0.68 12.43
N GLY A 374 -32.94 -0.82 12.77
CA GLY A 374 -34.05 -0.42 11.89
C GLY A 374 -34.13 1.09 11.58
N THR A 375 -33.37 1.93 12.29
CA THR A 375 -33.25 3.38 12.04
C THR A 375 -31.96 3.76 11.29
N GLY A 376 -31.10 2.78 10.97
CA GLY A 376 -29.83 3.02 10.30
C GLY A 376 -29.96 3.40 8.83
N MET A 377 -29.03 4.24 8.37
CA MET A 377 -28.85 4.56 6.94
C MET A 377 -28.54 3.28 6.14
N ARG A 378 -29.26 3.09 5.03
CA ARG A 378 -29.10 1.95 4.11
C ARG A 378 -28.07 2.27 3.03
N THR A 379 -27.49 1.22 2.45
CA THR A 379 -26.73 1.33 1.21
C THR A 379 -27.61 1.91 0.10
N GLY A 380 -27.16 2.97 -0.56
CA GLY A 380 -27.91 3.69 -1.60
C GLY A 380 -28.83 4.81 -1.08
N ASP A 381 -28.92 5.05 0.23
CA ASP A 381 -29.62 6.24 0.74
C ASP A 381 -28.89 7.53 0.33
N ILE A 382 -29.60 8.53 -0.18
CA ILE A 382 -29.03 9.85 -0.46
C ILE A 382 -29.15 10.75 0.77
N VAL A 383 -28.01 11.19 1.31
CA VAL A 383 -27.95 12.13 2.45
C VAL A 383 -27.50 13.52 2.02
N THR A 384 -27.98 14.56 2.69
CA THR A 384 -27.60 15.95 2.42
C THR A 384 -26.62 16.46 3.49
N ALA A 385 -25.48 16.99 3.07
CA ALA A 385 -24.50 17.63 3.94
C ALA A 385 -24.91 19.08 4.28
N SER A 386 -24.29 19.67 5.31
CA SER A 386 -24.63 21.02 5.80
C SER A 386 -24.38 22.15 4.80
N ASN A 387 -23.54 21.91 3.78
CA ASN A 387 -23.32 22.81 2.64
C ASN A 387 -24.34 22.62 1.49
N GLY A 388 -25.38 21.82 1.69
CA GLY A 388 -26.43 21.55 0.70
C GLY A 388 -26.09 20.49 -0.36
N LYS A 389 -24.87 19.95 -0.38
CA LYS A 389 -24.50 18.87 -1.32
C LYS A 389 -25.16 17.56 -0.91
N THR A 390 -25.74 16.85 -1.88
CA THR A 390 -26.23 15.48 -1.74
C THR A 390 -25.12 14.46 -1.95
N ILE A 391 -25.17 13.34 -1.24
CA ILE A 391 -24.19 12.26 -1.24
C ILE A 391 -24.97 10.94 -1.28
N GLU A 392 -24.73 10.10 -2.28
CA GLU A 392 -25.25 8.74 -2.31
C GLU A 392 -24.42 7.83 -1.38
N GLY A 393 -25.08 7.19 -0.42
CA GLY A 393 -24.50 6.30 0.57
C GLY A 393 -24.08 4.95 -0.02
N SER A 394 -23.13 4.95 -0.95
CA SER A 394 -22.42 3.72 -1.32
C SER A 394 -21.29 3.45 -0.32
N SER A 395 -21.16 2.20 0.13
CA SER A 395 -19.86 1.71 0.59
C SER A 395 -18.95 1.76 -0.63
N GLY A 396 -18.04 2.74 -0.67
CA GLY A 396 -17.35 3.13 -1.90
C GLY A 396 -16.81 1.93 -2.68
N GLN A 397 -17.34 1.72 -3.88
CA GLN A 397 -16.93 0.59 -4.72
C GLN A 397 -15.48 0.82 -5.16
N TYR A 398 -14.54 0.18 -4.45
CA TYR A 398 -13.14 0.23 -4.80
C TYR A 398 -12.81 -0.75 -5.93
N VAL A 399 -11.87 -0.37 -6.79
CA VAL A 399 -11.45 -1.22 -7.90
C VAL A 399 -10.60 -2.35 -7.35
N CYS A 400 -10.89 -3.58 -7.78
CA CYS A 400 -10.17 -4.77 -7.36
C CYS A 400 -9.72 -5.60 -8.56
N ALA A 401 -8.62 -6.33 -8.39
CA ALA A 401 -8.07 -7.27 -9.35
C ALA A 401 -8.18 -8.71 -8.83
N THR A 402 -8.69 -9.61 -9.68
CA THR A 402 -8.65 -11.04 -9.43
C THR A 402 -7.32 -11.59 -9.94
N LEU A 403 -6.47 -12.10 -9.06
CA LEU A 403 -5.17 -12.68 -9.41
C LEU A 403 -5.25 -14.21 -9.52
N PRO A 404 -4.62 -14.85 -10.52
CA PRO A 404 -4.60 -16.31 -10.63
C PRO A 404 -4.09 -16.99 -9.35
N TYR A 405 -4.77 -18.07 -8.93
CA TYR A 405 -4.50 -18.85 -7.71
C TYR A 405 -4.72 -18.11 -6.37
N ILE A 406 -5.08 -16.82 -6.39
CA ILE A 406 -5.51 -16.08 -5.19
C ILE A 406 -7.03 -16.22 -5.03
N ARG A 407 -7.50 -16.54 -3.82
CA ARG A 407 -8.91 -16.88 -3.54
C ARG A 407 -9.81 -15.66 -3.32
N ALA A 408 -9.23 -14.48 -3.19
CA ALA A 408 -9.93 -13.23 -2.92
C ALA A 408 -9.53 -12.16 -3.94
N ASN A 409 -10.45 -11.24 -4.21
CA ASN A 409 -10.15 -10.04 -5.00
C ASN A 409 -9.22 -9.11 -4.20
N ILE A 410 -8.20 -8.57 -4.85
CA ILE A 410 -7.18 -7.72 -4.23
C ILE A 410 -7.40 -6.27 -4.69
N PRO A 411 -7.59 -5.28 -3.78
CA PRO A 411 -7.64 -3.86 -4.13
C PRO A 411 -6.46 -3.44 -5.03
N ILE A 412 -6.72 -2.67 -6.09
CA ILE A 412 -5.70 -2.33 -7.10
C ILE A 412 -4.43 -1.71 -6.52
N ILE A 413 -4.58 -0.83 -5.52
CA ILE A 413 -3.48 -0.12 -4.86
C ILE A 413 -2.53 -1.11 -4.17
N ILE A 414 -3.04 -2.19 -3.57
CA ILE A 414 -2.22 -3.24 -2.96
C ILE A 414 -1.40 -3.99 -4.03
N VAL A 415 -1.96 -4.20 -5.23
CA VAL A 415 -1.23 -4.81 -6.35
C VAL A 415 -0.09 -3.90 -6.84
N PHE A 416 -0.34 -2.60 -6.99
CA PHE A 416 0.71 -1.61 -7.30
C PHE A 416 1.83 -1.61 -6.25
N ARG A 417 1.47 -1.54 -4.95
CA ARG A 417 2.44 -1.55 -3.86
C ARG A 417 3.25 -2.86 -3.83
N ALA A 418 2.64 -4.00 -4.17
CA ALA A 418 3.33 -5.29 -4.30
C ALA A 418 4.31 -5.32 -5.50
N LEU A 419 3.97 -4.68 -6.62
CA LEU A 419 4.83 -4.49 -7.80
C LEU A 419 5.91 -3.40 -7.63
N GLY A 420 6.06 -2.84 -6.42
CA GLY A 420 7.13 -1.89 -6.07
C GLY A 420 6.73 -0.42 -6.06
N PHE A 421 5.53 -0.07 -6.53
CA PHE A 421 5.03 1.31 -6.55
C PHE A 421 4.33 1.62 -5.23
N VAL A 422 5.11 2.05 -4.22
CA VAL A 422 4.62 2.24 -2.85
C VAL A 422 3.87 3.55 -2.66
N ALA A 423 4.33 4.64 -3.29
CA ALA A 423 3.80 5.99 -3.08
C ALA A 423 2.53 6.25 -3.90
N ASP A 424 1.48 6.73 -3.24
CA ASP A 424 0.14 6.92 -3.84
C ASP A 424 0.16 7.85 -5.06
N LYS A 425 0.96 8.93 -5.03
CA LYS A 425 1.16 9.81 -6.20
C LYS A 425 1.66 9.02 -7.42
N GLY A 426 2.67 8.16 -7.23
CA GLY A 426 3.22 7.34 -8.30
C GLY A 426 2.22 6.30 -8.82
N ILE A 427 1.37 5.75 -7.96
CA ILE A 427 0.27 4.86 -8.37
C ILE A 427 -0.75 5.62 -9.20
N LEU A 428 -1.15 6.81 -8.75
CA LEU A 428 -2.09 7.68 -9.45
C LEU A 428 -1.56 8.13 -10.81
N GLU A 429 -0.28 8.48 -10.94
CA GLU A 429 0.36 8.85 -12.23
C GLU A 429 0.29 7.72 -13.29
N HIS A 430 0.15 6.46 -12.87
CA HIS A 430 -0.01 5.32 -13.79
C HIS A 430 -1.46 5.08 -14.24
N ILE A 431 -2.45 5.69 -13.58
CA ILE A 431 -3.89 5.47 -13.82
C ILE A 431 -4.58 6.74 -14.33
N CYS A 432 -4.24 7.90 -13.77
CA CYS A 432 -4.83 9.19 -14.06
C CYS A 432 -3.73 10.09 -14.63
N TYR A 433 -3.78 10.35 -15.95
CA TYR A 433 -2.75 11.11 -16.65
C TYR A 433 -2.90 12.63 -16.48
N ASP A 434 -4.06 13.09 -15.99
CA ASP A 434 -4.37 14.49 -15.70
C ASP A 434 -5.01 14.60 -14.32
N PHE A 435 -4.26 15.09 -13.34
CA PHE A 435 -4.73 15.27 -11.96
C PHE A 435 -5.75 16.41 -11.77
N SER A 436 -6.07 17.17 -12.82
CA SER A 436 -7.22 18.10 -12.81
C SER A 436 -8.56 17.38 -13.02
N ASP A 437 -8.56 16.11 -13.44
CA ASP A 437 -9.74 15.27 -13.64
C ASP A 437 -10.35 14.81 -12.31
N THR A 438 -11.05 15.74 -11.66
CA THR A 438 -11.79 15.52 -10.40
C THR A 438 -12.73 14.32 -10.44
N GLN A 439 -13.33 13.98 -11.58
CA GLN A 439 -14.24 12.84 -11.70
C GLN A 439 -13.51 11.49 -11.61
N MET A 440 -12.38 11.35 -12.32
CA MET A 440 -11.57 10.12 -12.26
C MET A 440 -10.88 9.97 -10.90
N MET A 441 -10.43 11.08 -10.30
CA MET A 441 -9.86 11.09 -8.95
C MET A 441 -10.87 10.67 -7.88
N GLU A 442 -12.13 11.09 -7.99
CA GLU A 442 -13.19 10.71 -7.07
C GLU A 442 -13.53 9.22 -7.14
N LEU A 443 -13.52 8.61 -8.33
CA LEU A 443 -13.68 7.15 -8.49
C LEU A 443 -12.49 6.34 -7.93
N LEU A 444 -11.29 6.91 -7.91
CA LEU A 444 -10.10 6.25 -7.36
C LEU A 444 -9.99 6.35 -5.83
N ARG A 445 -10.59 7.38 -5.23
CA ARG A 445 -10.50 7.67 -3.79
C ARG A 445 -10.86 6.48 -2.89
N PRO A 446 -11.96 5.73 -3.08
CA PRO A 446 -12.27 4.55 -2.25
C PRO A 446 -11.18 3.46 -2.31
N SER A 447 -10.48 3.36 -3.45
CA SER A 447 -9.41 2.36 -3.63
C SER A 447 -8.15 2.71 -2.84
N LEU A 448 -7.87 4.01 -2.64
CA LEU A 448 -6.79 4.49 -1.78
C LEU A 448 -7.14 4.32 -0.30
N GLU A 449 -8.39 4.63 0.07
CA GLU A 449 -8.89 4.51 1.45
C GLU A 449 -8.88 3.05 1.93
N GLU A 450 -9.39 2.11 1.12
CA GLU A 450 -9.35 0.67 1.42
C GLU A 450 -7.91 0.15 1.63
N ALA A 451 -6.96 0.64 0.82
CA ALA A 451 -5.56 0.25 0.93
C ALA A 451 -4.77 1.02 2.00
N PHE A 452 -5.37 1.96 2.74
CA PHE A 452 -4.67 2.87 3.64
C PHE A 452 -3.79 2.16 4.70
N VAL A 453 -4.18 0.96 5.13
CA VAL A 453 -3.45 0.17 6.13
C VAL A 453 -2.20 -0.56 5.60
N ILE A 454 -2.01 -0.69 4.29
CA ILE A 454 -0.96 -1.53 3.67
C ILE A 454 0.12 -0.66 3.01
N GLN A 455 0.84 0.13 3.81
CA GLN A 455 1.75 1.19 3.36
C GLN A 455 3.13 0.72 2.84
N ASN A 456 3.39 -0.57 2.64
CA ASN A 456 4.68 -1.04 2.10
C ASN A 456 4.58 -2.33 1.26
N GLN A 457 5.58 -2.53 0.38
CA GLN A 457 5.64 -3.66 -0.55
C GLN A 457 5.66 -5.02 0.14
N GLN A 458 6.38 -5.20 1.24
CA GLN A 458 6.47 -6.50 1.93
C GLN A 458 5.16 -6.90 2.61
N VAL A 459 4.39 -5.94 3.12
CA VAL A 459 3.06 -6.14 3.70
C VAL A 459 2.04 -6.37 2.59
N ALA A 460 2.15 -5.67 1.44
CA ALA A 460 1.32 -5.94 0.26
C ALA A 460 1.53 -7.36 -0.30
N LEU A 461 2.79 -7.81 -0.39
CA LEU A 461 3.11 -9.19 -0.79
C LEU A 461 2.66 -10.24 0.24
N ASP A 462 2.80 -9.97 1.55
CA ASP A 462 2.25 -10.86 2.58
C ASP A 462 0.72 -10.91 2.55
N TYR A 463 0.05 -9.78 2.27
CA TYR A 463 -1.40 -9.69 2.10
C TYR A 463 -1.87 -10.56 0.93
N ILE A 464 -1.27 -10.43 -0.25
CA ILE A 464 -1.59 -11.28 -1.42
C ILE A 464 -1.28 -12.76 -1.08
N GLY A 465 -0.13 -13.03 -0.48
CA GLY A 465 0.30 -14.39 -0.14
C GLY A 465 -0.62 -15.10 0.86
N LYS A 466 -1.19 -14.39 1.83
CA LYS A 466 -2.21 -14.90 2.78
C LYS A 466 -3.48 -15.39 2.08
N HIS A 467 -3.84 -14.80 0.94
CA HIS A 467 -5.08 -15.11 0.22
C HIS A 467 -4.94 -16.24 -0.83
N GLY A 468 -3.74 -16.78 -1.05
CA GLY A 468 -3.53 -17.95 -1.93
C GLY A 468 -2.79 -19.13 -1.27
N ALA A 469 -1.93 -18.89 -0.28
CA ALA A 469 -1.22 -19.95 0.43
C ALA A 469 -2.14 -20.76 1.36
N THR A 470 -1.73 -21.99 1.71
CA THR A 470 -2.39 -22.79 2.74
C THR A 470 -2.18 -22.21 4.15
N VAL A 471 -3.11 -22.51 5.05
CA VAL A 471 -3.05 -22.05 6.45
C VAL A 471 -1.80 -22.63 7.14
N GLY A 472 -1.08 -21.79 7.89
CA GLY A 472 0.13 -22.19 8.63
C GLY A 472 1.47 -21.90 7.93
N VAL A 473 1.48 -21.42 6.68
CA VAL A 473 2.72 -21.08 5.96
C VAL A 473 3.39 -19.82 6.52
N THR A 474 4.73 -19.83 6.68
CA THR A 474 5.52 -18.69 7.21
C THR A 474 5.44 -17.44 6.33
N ARG A 475 5.64 -16.25 6.93
CA ARG A 475 5.56 -14.95 6.24
C ARG A 475 6.45 -14.87 5.00
N GLU A 476 7.70 -15.31 5.10
CA GLU A 476 8.67 -15.32 3.99
C GLU A 476 8.18 -16.17 2.81
N LYS A 477 7.65 -17.37 3.11
CA LYS A 477 7.11 -18.28 2.08
C LYS A 477 5.87 -17.68 1.41
N ARG A 478 5.00 -16.97 2.14
CA ARG A 478 3.86 -16.24 1.58
C ARG A 478 4.29 -15.09 0.67
N ILE A 479 5.28 -14.29 1.09
CA ILE A 479 5.86 -13.21 0.28
C ILE A 479 6.48 -13.76 -1.01
N LYS A 480 7.25 -14.85 -0.92
CA LYS A 480 7.84 -15.52 -2.09
C LYS A 480 6.76 -16.02 -3.05
N TYR A 481 5.74 -16.69 -2.53
CA TYR A 481 4.60 -17.18 -3.32
C TYR A 481 3.85 -16.06 -4.05
N ALA A 482 3.60 -14.92 -3.38
CA ALA A 482 2.98 -13.75 -4.00
C ALA A 482 3.86 -13.16 -5.13
N LYS A 483 5.18 -13.03 -4.91
CA LYS A 483 6.12 -12.60 -5.97
C LYS A 483 6.08 -13.55 -7.18
N GLU A 484 6.09 -14.86 -6.95
CA GLU A 484 6.05 -15.83 -8.05
C GLU A 484 4.76 -15.75 -8.88
N ILE A 485 3.60 -15.51 -8.25
CA ILE A 485 2.32 -15.29 -8.97
C ILE A 485 2.36 -13.99 -9.79
N LEU A 486 2.80 -12.88 -9.19
CA LEU A 486 2.90 -11.59 -9.88
C LEU A 486 3.93 -11.63 -11.03
N GLN A 487 4.97 -12.46 -10.91
CA GLN A 487 5.98 -12.66 -11.97
C GLN A 487 5.50 -13.59 -13.09
N LYS A 488 4.89 -14.73 -12.78
CA LYS A 488 4.58 -15.79 -13.78
C LYS A 488 3.19 -15.65 -14.42
N GLU A 489 2.19 -15.24 -13.62
CA GLU A 489 0.78 -15.33 -14.02
C GLU A 489 0.14 -13.98 -14.32
N MET A 490 0.44 -12.94 -13.53
CA MET A 490 -0.01 -11.58 -13.85
C MET A 490 0.79 -11.04 -15.04
N LEU A 491 0.13 -10.79 -16.18
CA LEU A 491 0.66 -10.10 -17.37
C LEU A 491 2.04 -10.63 -17.86
N ARG A 492 2.05 -11.51 -18.87
CA ARG A 492 3.25 -12.16 -19.41
C ARG A 492 4.14 -11.23 -20.27
N VAL A 493 4.73 -10.22 -19.63
CA VAL A 493 5.59 -9.17 -20.25
C VAL A 493 7.09 -9.48 -20.07
N GLY A 494 7.44 -10.76 -19.87
CA GLY A 494 8.79 -11.22 -19.54
C GLY A 494 9.07 -11.31 -18.04
N GLU A 495 10.14 -12.01 -17.67
CA GLU A 495 10.61 -12.10 -16.29
C GLU A 495 11.24 -10.77 -15.82
N LEU A 496 11.17 -10.50 -14.52
CA LEU A 496 11.74 -9.30 -13.86
C LEU A 496 11.27 -7.93 -14.44
N CYS A 497 10.16 -7.89 -15.19
CA CYS A 497 9.63 -6.68 -15.83
C CYS A 497 8.52 -5.98 -15.01
N GLU A 498 8.67 -5.83 -13.69
CA GLU A 498 7.64 -5.30 -12.77
C GLU A 498 7.13 -3.90 -13.18
N THR A 499 8.03 -3.01 -13.62
CA THR A 499 7.70 -1.66 -14.13
C THR A 499 6.76 -1.71 -15.34
N LYS A 500 7.04 -2.59 -16.32
CA LYS A 500 6.23 -2.72 -17.55
C LYS A 500 4.85 -3.31 -17.25
N LYS A 501 4.78 -4.27 -16.33
CA LYS A 501 3.50 -4.83 -15.84
C LYS A 501 2.67 -3.76 -15.15
N THR A 502 3.30 -2.91 -14.34
CA THR A 502 2.63 -1.81 -13.64
C THR A 502 2.05 -0.79 -14.61
N TYR A 503 2.81 -0.37 -15.63
CA TYR A 503 2.31 0.53 -16.67
C TYR A 503 1.09 -0.04 -17.41
N TYR A 504 1.14 -1.31 -17.82
CA TYR A 504 0.01 -1.95 -18.50
C TYR A 504 -1.20 -2.14 -17.56
N PHE A 505 -0.96 -2.45 -16.28
CA PHE A 505 -2.01 -2.57 -15.27
C PHE A 505 -2.71 -1.23 -15.00
N GLY A 506 -1.95 -0.14 -14.88
CA GLY A 506 -2.48 1.22 -14.77
C GLY A 506 -3.28 1.63 -16.02
N TYR A 507 -2.79 1.33 -17.22
CA TYR A 507 -3.52 1.56 -18.47
C TYR A 507 -4.85 0.79 -18.58
N ILE A 508 -4.92 -0.46 -18.08
CA ILE A 508 -6.18 -1.21 -18.00
C ILE A 508 -7.18 -0.47 -17.09
N ILE A 509 -6.73 -0.04 -15.91
CA ILE A 509 -7.58 0.65 -14.93
C ILE A 509 -8.01 2.02 -15.48
N HIS A 510 -7.13 2.76 -16.14
CA HIS A 510 -7.46 4.01 -16.83
C HIS A 510 -8.60 3.80 -17.84
N ARG A 511 -8.50 2.77 -18.70
CA ARG A 511 -9.57 2.43 -19.66
C ARG A 511 -10.87 2.03 -18.99
N LEU A 512 -10.81 1.30 -17.88
CA LEU A 512 -11.99 0.92 -17.10
C LEU A 512 -12.69 2.15 -16.52
N LEU A 513 -11.94 3.11 -15.97
CA LEU A 513 -12.48 4.37 -15.44
C LEU A 513 -13.04 5.26 -16.55
N MET A 514 -12.38 5.35 -17.71
CA MET A 514 -12.91 6.06 -18.87
C MET A 514 -14.22 5.46 -19.39
N CYS A 515 -14.40 4.14 -19.29
CA CYS A 515 -15.65 3.47 -19.59
C CYS A 515 -16.74 3.77 -18.52
N ALA A 516 -16.39 3.66 -17.24
CA ALA A 516 -17.30 3.97 -16.12
C ALA A 516 -17.78 5.43 -16.11
N LEU A 517 -16.96 6.37 -16.59
CA LEU A 517 -17.30 7.78 -16.79
C LEU A 517 -18.04 8.05 -18.13
N SER A 518 -18.40 6.99 -18.88
CA SER A 518 -19.04 7.05 -20.21
C SER A 518 -18.26 7.87 -21.26
N ARG A 519 -16.94 8.05 -21.06
CA ARG A 519 -16.04 8.74 -22.00
C ARG A 519 -15.44 7.81 -23.05
N ARG A 520 -15.70 6.51 -22.93
CA ARG A 520 -15.29 5.43 -23.83
C ARG A 520 -16.43 4.42 -23.94
N ALA A 521 -16.68 3.89 -25.13
CA ALA A 521 -17.57 2.74 -25.30
C ALA A 521 -16.98 1.46 -24.66
N GLU A 522 -17.87 0.54 -24.28
CA GLU A 522 -17.51 -0.80 -23.82
C GLU A 522 -16.82 -1.59 -24.95
N ASP A 523 -15.81 -2.39 -24.60
CA ASP A 523 -15.13 -3.27 -25.55
C ASP A 523 -15.97 -4.55 -25.74
N ASP A 524 -16.43 -4.83 -26.97
CA ASP A 524 -17.15 -6.06 -27.29
C ASP A 524 -16.25 -7.28 -26.99
N ARG A 525 -16.70 -8.07 -26.00
CA ARG A 525 -16.06 -9.30 -25.52
C ARG A 525 -16.02 -10.37 -26.59
N ASP A 526 -17.03 -10.43 -27.46
CA ASP A 526 -17.18 -11.50 -28.44
C ASP A 526 -16.56 -11.18 -29.80
N HIS A 527 -16.23 -9.91 -30.05
CA HIS A 527 -15.48 -9.44 -31.21
C HIS A 527 -14.16 -10.23 -31.41
N TYR A 528 -14.07 -10.96 -32.53
CA TYR A 528 -12.91 -11.81 -32.83
C TYR A 528 -11.59 -11.04 -32.95
N GLY A 529 -11.61 -9.76 -33.34
CA GLY A 529 -10.42 -8.91 -33.36
C GLY A 529 -9.81 -8.64 -31.97
N ASN A 530 -10.59 -8.78 -30.90
CA ASN A 530 -10.14 -8.62 -29.51
C ASN A 530 -9.69 -9.96 -28.88
N LYS A 531 -9.95 -11.10 -29.54
CA LYS A 531 -9.60 -12.44 -29.07
C LYS A 531 -8.26 -12.89 -29.64
N ARG A 532 -7.40 -13.47 -28.81
CA ARG A 532 -6.15 -14.09 -29.28
C ARG A 532 -6.46 -15.42 -29.98
N LEU A 533 -6.49 -15.40 -31.31
CA LEU A 533 -6.68 -16.59 -32.14
C LEU A 533 -5.35 -17.33 -32.36
N ASP A 534 -5.31 -18.61 -32.01
CA ASP A 534 -4.21 -19.51 -32.42
C ASP A 534 -4.56 -20.20 -33.75
N LEU A 535 -3.57 -20.30 -34.65
CA LEU A 535 -3.74 -21.01 -35.91
C LEU A 535 -3.95 -22.53 -35.69
N ALA A 536 -4.66 -23.17 -36.62
CA ALA A 536 -4.98 -24.60 -36.53
C ALA A 536 -3.74 -25.51 -36.50
N GLY A 537 -2.64 -25.11 -37.16
CA GLY A 537 -1.38 -25.88 -37.21
C GLY A 537 -0.76 -26.13 -35.82
N PRO A 538 -0.40 -25.09 -35.04
CA PRO A 538 0.07 -25.24 -33.66
C PRO A 538 -0.85 -26.07 -32.76
N LEU A 539 -2.17 -25.92 -32.89
CA LEU A 539 -3.15 -26.69 -32.12
C LEU A 539 -3.14 -28.18 -32.49
N LEU A 540 -3.09 -28.50 -33.79
CA LEU A 540 -2.96 -29.88 -34.29
C LEU A 540 -1.64 -30.51 -33.88
N GLY A 541 -0.52 -29.77 -33.96
CA GLY A 541 0.79 -30.22 -33.51
C GLY A 541 0.83 -30.53 -32.01
N GLY A 542 0.25 -29.65 -31.18
CA GLY A 542 0.12 -29.88 -29.73
C GLY A 542 -0.73 -31.11 -29.40
N LEU A 543 -1.88 -31.25 -30.05
CA LEU A 543 -2.78 -32.40 -29.91
C LEU A 543 -2.11 -33.72 -30.33
N PHE A 544 -1.47 -33.75 -31.50
CA PHE A 544 -0.71 -34.90 -31.97
C PHE A 544 0.39 -35.28 -30.97
N ARG A 545 1.18 -34.31 -30.50
CA ARG A 545 2.24 -34.53 -29.50
C ARG A 545 1.70 -35.12 -28.19
N MET A 546 0.52 -34.69 -27.74
CA MET A 546 -0.15 -35.24 -26.57
C MET A 546 -0.59 -36.69 -26.79
N LEU A 547 -1.27 -36.98 -27.90
CA LEU A 547 -1.76 -38.32 -28.24
C LEU A 547 -0.60 -39.30 -28.47
N PHE A 548 0.48 -38.85 -29.12
CA PHE A 548 1.71 -39.63 -29.31
C PHE A 548 2.40 -39.92 -27.97
N ARG A 549 2.52 -38.93 -27.08
CA ARG A 549 2.99 -39.13 -25.68
C ARG A 549 2.09 -40.03 -24.84
N LYS A 550 0.82 -40.20 -25.20
CA LYS A 550 -0.05 -41.22 -24.58
C LYS A 550 0.29 -42.60 -25.13
N LEU A 551 0.34 -42.75 -26.46
CA LEU A 551 0.71 -43.99 -27.13
C LEU A 551 2.05 -44.55 -26.63
N THR A 552 3.10 -43.72 -26.50
CA THR A 552 4.41 -44.18 -26.00
C THR A 552 4.39 -44.58 -24.52
N ARG A 553 3.56 -43.95 -23.68
CA ARG A 553 3.36 -44.39 -22.29
C ARG A 553 2.59 -45.71 -22.22
N ASP A 554 1.57 -45.88 -23.04
CA ASP A 554 0.77 -47.11 -23.11
C ASP A 554 1.65 -48.30 -23.57
N VAL A 555 2.49 -48.09 -24.60
CA VAL A 555 3.51 -49.06 -25.06
C VAL A 555 4.50 -49.38 -23.94
N ARG A 556 5.08 -48.37 -23.27
CA ARG A 556 6.03 -48.59 -22.17
C ARG A 556 5.41 -49.37 -21.00
N SER A 557 4.17 -49.06 -20.63
CA SER A 557 3.46 -49.77 -19.58
C SER A 557 3.13 -51.22 -19.97
N TYR A 558 2.83 -51.48 -21.24
CA TYR A 558 2.67 -52.84 -21.75
C TYR A 558 4.00 -53.62 -21.71
N MET A 559 5.09 -53.04 -22.20
CA MET A 559 6.42 -53.66 -22.18
C MET A 559 6.88 -53.97 -20.75
N GLN A 560 6.70 -53.04 -19.81
CA GLN A 560 6.99 -53.25 -18.39
C GLN A 560 6.21 -54.46 -17.86
N LYS A 561 4.90 -54.53 -18.10
CA LYS A 561 4.07 -55.68 -17.68
C LYS A 561 4.48 -57.00 -18.34
N CYS A 562 4.99 -57.00 -19.57
CA CYS A 562 5.54 -58.21 -20.18
C CYS A 562 6.80 -58.67 -19.44
N VAL A 563 7.73 -57.76 -19.16
CA VAL A 563 8.96 -58.04 -18.39
C VAL A 563 8.64 -58.53 -16.98
N ASP A 564 7.78 -57.81 -16.24
CA ASP A 564 7.40 -58.14 -14.86
C ASP A 564 6.73 -59.53 -14.74
N ASN A 565 6.11 -60.02 -15.81
CA ASN A 565 5.41 -61.31 -15.85
C ASN A 565 6.16 -62.38 -16.69
N GLY A 566 7.41 -62.14 -17.10
CA GLY A 566 8.22 -63.09 -17.87
C GLY A 566 7.64 -63.48 -19.24
N LYS A 567 6.86 -62.60 -19.89
CA LYS A 567 6.22 -62.85 -21.19
C LYS A 567 6.95 -62.13 -22.33
N GLU A 568 7.02 -62.77 -23.49
CA GLU A 568 7.57 -62.15 -24.69
C GLU A 568 6.77 -60.90 -25.11
N VAL A 569 7.48 -59.91 -25.65
CA VAL A 569 6.89 -58.61 -26.04
C VAL A 569 6.39 -58.69 -27.49
N ASN A 570 5.07 -58.76 -27.66
CA ASN A 570 4.44 -58.60 -28.97
C ASN A 570 4.10 -57.11 -29.23
N PHE A 571 4.86 -56.48 -30.13
CA PHE A 571 4.69 -55.06 -30.49
C PHE A 571 3.35 -54.72 -31.16
N GLN A 572 2.71 -55.68 -31.83
CA GLN A 572 1.43 -55.46 -32.52
C GLN A 572 0.28 -55.23 -31.53
N PHE A 573 0.34 -55.83 -30.33
CA PHE A 573 -0.58 -55.54 -29.23
C PHE A 573 -0.20 -54.30 -28.42
N ALA A 574 1.09 -53.95 -28.37
CA ALA A 574 1.59 -52.76 -27.69
C ALA A 574 1.16 -51.46 -28.40
N ILE A 575 1.32 -51.39 -29.73
CA ILE A 575 1.14 -50.16 -30.51
C ILE A 575 -0.33 -49.98 -30.92
N LYS A 576 -1.12 -49.39 -30.01
CA LYS A 576 -2.54 -49.08 -30.24
C LYS A 576 -2.72 -47.85 -31.13
N ALA A 577 -2.49 -47.98 -32.44
CA ALA A 577 -2.58 -46.88 -33.42
C ALA A 577 -3.89 -46.08 -33.36
N LYS A 578 -5.02 -46.73 -33.02
CA LYS A 578 -6.33 -46.08 -32.79
C LYS A 578 -6.27 -44.93 -31.78
N THR A 579 -5.34 -44.94 -30.81
CA THR A 579 -5.18 -43.87 -29.81
C THR A 579 -4.92 -42.51 -30.44
N VAL A 580 -4.13 -42.45 -31.53
CA VAL A 580 -3.88 -41.18 -32.25
C VAL A 580 -5.03 -40.89 -33.21
N THR A 581 -5.43 -41.84 -34.04
CA THR A 581 -6.46 -41.63 -35.08
C THR A 581 -7.83 -41.27 -34.49
N SER A 582 -8.30 -42.00 -33.47
CA SER A 582 -9.57 -41.69 -32.80
C SER A 582 -9.48 -40.42 -31.96
N GLY A 583 -8.34 -40.12 -31.34
CA GLY A 583 -8.12 -38.87 -30.61
C GLY A 583 -8.19 -37.64 -31.51
N LEU A 584 -7.52 -37.68 -32.67
CA LEU A 584 -7.59 -36.62 -33.68
C LEU A 584 -9.01 -36.46 -34.24
N LYS A 585 -9.67 -37.58 -34.63
CA LYS A 585 -11.05 -37.54 -35.13
C LYS A 585 -12.04 -36.96 -34.10
N TYR A 586 -11.95 -37.38 -32.84
CA TYR A 586 -12.78 -36.85 -31.76
C TYR A 586 -12.58 -35.34 -31.56
N SER A 587 -11.34 -34.87 -31.49
CA SER A 587 -11.02 -33.45 -31.31
C SER A 587 -11.36 -32.57 -32.52
N LEU A 588 -11.38 -33.14 -33.73
CA LEU A 588 -11.85 -32.47 -34.94
C LEU A 588 -13.39 -32.39 -34.98
N ALA A 589 -14.09 -33.45 -34.59
CA ALA A 589 -15.55 -33.51 -34.60
C ALA A 589 -16.22 -32.73 -33.47
N THR A 590 -15.59 -32.65 -32.29
CA THR A 590 -16.17 -32.01 -31.08
C THR A 590 -15.66 -30.60 -30.81
N GLY A 591 -14.65 -30.13 -31.55
CA GLY A 591 -13.94 -28.88 -31.28
C GLY A 591 -13.05 -28.90 -30.03
N ASN A 592 -13.07 -29.96 -29.21
CA ASN A 592 -12.29 -30.06 -27.98
C ASN A 592 -10.83 -30.45 -28.28
N ARG A 593 -9.90 -29.51 -28.10
CA ARG A 593 -8.47 -29.69 -28.38
C ARG A 593 -7.61 -30.10 -27.17
N GLY A 594 -8.22 -30.42 -26.02
CA GLY A 594 -7.50 -30.78 -24.78
C GLY A 594 -8.07 -31.98 -24.02
N GLN A 595 -7.38 -32.39 -22.96
CA GLN A 595 -7.94 -33.30 -21.95
C GLN A 595 -8.71 -32.50 -20.90
N ALA A 596 -9.87 -33.01 -20.46
CA ALA A 596 -10.51 -32.52 -19.25
C ALA A 596 -9.54 -32.65 -18.05
N ASN A 597 -9.54 -31.63 -17.19
CA ASN A 597 -8.72 -31.50 -15.97
C ASN A 597 -7.23 -31.09 -16.16
N GLN A 598 -6.85 -30.45 -17.27
CA GLN A 598 -5.70 -29.53 -17.27
C GLN A 598 -6.15 -28.08 -17.46
N ALA A 599 -5.53 -27.16 -16.73
CA ALA A 599 -5.84 -25.73 -16.84
C ALA A 599 -5.49 -25.21 -18.24
N GLY A 600 -6.47 -24.67 -18.96
CA GLY A 600 -6.29 -24.14 -20.31
C GLY A 600 -6.76 -25.06 -21.44
N THR A 601 -7.91 -25.72 -21.30
CA THR A 601 -8.62 -26.35 -22.43
C THR A 601 -8.88 -25.28 -23.50
N ARG A 602 -8.12 -25.31 -24.61
CA ARG A 602 -8.34 -24.41 -25.75
C ARG A 602 -9.58 -24.89 -26.51
N ALA A 603 -10.71 -24.24 -26.27
CA ALA A 603 -11.94 -24.46 -27.04
C ALA A 603 -11.71 -24.04 -28.50
N GLY A 604 -12.18 -24.86 -29.44
CA GLY A 604 -12.29 -24.45 -30.85
C GLY A 604 -13.42 -23.44 -31.04
N VAL A 605 -13.33 -22.61 -32.08
CA VAL A 605 -14.35 -21.58 -32.43
C VAL A 605 -15.77 -22.16 -32.52
N SER A 606 -15.88 -23.41 -32.96
CA SER A 606 -17.14 -24.19 -33.08
C SER A 606 -17.79 -24.61 -31.74
N GLN A 607 -17.29 -24.15 -30.60
CA GLN A 607 -17.94 -24.37 -29.28
C GLN A 607 -18.54 -23.08 -28.70
N SER A 608 -18.28 -21.91 -29.29
CA SER A 608 -18.63 -20.62 -28.68
C SER A 608 -20.06 -20.11 -28.94
N ASN A 609 -20.84 -20.76 -29.81
CA ASN A 609 -22.18 -20.32 -30.18
C ASN A 609 -23.22 -21.44 -30.07
N GLU A 610 -24.11 -21.36 -29.07
CA GLU A 610 -25.24 -22.29 -28.91
C GLU A 610 -26.45 -21.99 -29.83
N LYS A 611 -26.33 -21.09 -30.82
CA LYS A 611 -27.49 -20.47 -31.50
C LYS A 611 -27.56 -20.49 -33.02
N LEU A 612 -26.58 -21.03 -33.76
CA LEU A 612 -26.67 -21.10 -35.23
C LEU A 612 -26.31 -22.48 -35.79
N GLN A 613 -26.93 -22.81 -36.91
CA GLN A 613 -26.82 -24.11 -37.58
C GLN A 613 -25.50 -24.20 -38.36
N GLY A 614 -25.02 -25.43 -38.60
CA GLY A 614 -24.05 -25.83 -39.65
C GLY A 614 -22.77 -25.00 -39.87
N LEU A 615 -21.62 -25.69 -39.88
CA LEU A 615 -20.28 -25.16 -40.28
C LEU A 615 -20.26 -24.29 -41.57
N ARG A 616 -21.23 -24.47 -42.48
CA ARG A 616 -21.37 -23.68 -43.72
C ARG A 616 -21.93 -22.28 -43.47
N GLU A 617 -22.84 -22.13 -42.52
CA GLU A 617 -23.38 -20.82 -42.12
C GLU A 617 -22.40 -20.09 -41.20
N GLU A 618 -21.68 -20.80 -40.33
CA GLU A 618 -20.54 -20.23 -39.60
C GLU A 618 -19.48 -19.66 -40.58
N LEU A 619 -19.14 -20.42 -41.63
CA LEU A 619 -18.20 -19.95 -42.65
C LEU A 619 -18.75 -18.70 -43.37
N ASN A 620 -20.01 -18.72 -43.81
CA ASN A 620 -20.65 -17.57 -44.46
C ASN A 620 -20.72 -16.33 -43.55
N ALA A 621 -20.93 -16.51 -42.24
CA ALA A 621 -20.93 -15.41 -41.27
C ALA A 621 -19.53 -14.84 -41.02
N ILE A 622 -18.48 -15.66 -41.14
CA ILE A 622 -17.07 -15.27 -40.92
C ILE A 622 -16.43 -14.68 -42.19
N VAL A 623 -16.86 -15.08 -43.39
CA VAL A 623 -16.31 -14.61 -44.68
C VAL A 623 -16.24 -13.07 -44.80
N PRO A 624 -17.30 -12.29 -44.52
CA PRO A 624 -17.24 -10.83 -44.60
C PRO A 624 -16.18 -10.22 -43.68
N TYR A 625 -16.02 -10.75 -42.46
CA TYR A 625 -14.98 -10.30 -41.53
C TYR A 625 -13.57 -10.70 -41.98
N LEU A 626 -13.41 -11.87 -42.61
CA LEU A 626 -12.12 -12.28 -43.21
C LEU A 626 -11.76 -11.42 -44.43
N GLU A 627 -12.73 -11.02 -45.23
CA GLU A 627 -12.55 -10.07 -46.33
C GLU A 627 -12.20 -8.67 -45.82
N GLU A 628 -12.88 -8.18 -44.78
CA GLU A 628 -12.54 -6.92 -44.11
C GLU A 628 -11.13 -6.97 -43.48
N MET A 629 -10.75 -8.07 -42.82
CA MET A 629 -9.40 -8.26 -42.27
C MET A 629 -8.34 -8.34 -43.37
N ARG A 630 -8.63 -8.96 -44.52
CA ARG A 630 -7.75 -8.95 -45.69
C ARG A 630 -7.60 -7.55 -46.24
N LYS A 631 -8.70 -6.81 -46.40
CA LYS A 631 -8.69 -5.42 -46.87
C LYS A 631 -7.84 -4.54 -45.95
N LYS A 632 -8.08 -4.59 -44.63
CA LYS A 632 -7.28 -3.89 -43.62
C LYS A 632 -5.80 -4.31 -43.61
N LYS A 633 -5.46 -5.56 -43.98
CA LYS A 633 -4.06 -5.99 -44.14
C LYS A 633 -3.43 -5.37 -45.39
N VAL A 634 -4.16 -5.28 -46.51
CA VAL A 634 -3.69 -4.64 -47.75
C VAL A 634 -3.54 -3.13 -47.53
N GLU A 635 -4.56 -2.44 -47.00
CA GLU A 635 -4.50 -1.01 -46.64
C GLU A 635 -3.31 -0.71 -45.70
N ARG A 636 -3.02 -1.59 -44.74
CA ARG A 636 -1.83 -1.47 -43.86
C ARG A 636 -0.53 -1.67 -44.64
N TRP A 637 -0.46 -2.64 -45.55
CA TRP A 637 0.72 -2.88 -46.39
C TRP A 637 1.03 -1.66 -47.26
N ASP A 638 0.01 -1.09 -47.90
CA ASP A 638 0.15 0.08 -48.77
C ASP A 638 0.64 1.31 -47.98
N GLN A 639 0.15 1.51 -46.74
CA GLN A 639 0.66 2.55 -45.83
C GLN A 639 2.15 2.38 -45.49
N PHE A 640 2.62 1.14 -45.29
CA PHE A 640 4.04 0.86 -45.06
C PHE A 640 4.88 1.17 -46.31
N VAL A 641 4.40 0.80 -47.50
CA VAL A 641 5.09 1.07 -48.77
C VAL A 641 5.20 2.58 -49.01
N ASP A 642 4.11 3.33 -48.89
CA ASP A 642 4.08 4.79 -49.09
C ASP A 642 5.05 5.52 -48.15
N VAL A 643 5.02 5.23 -46.84
CA VAL A 643 5.94 5.85 -45.87
C VAL A 643 7.40 5.51 -46.21
N ILE A 644 7.71 4.29 -46.67
CA ILE A 644 9.07 3.89 -47.06
C ILE A 644 9.52 4.59 -48.36
N GLU A 645 8.64 4.77 -49.34
CA GLU A 645 8.94 5.53 -50.55
C GLU A 645 9.18 7.02 -50.25
N GLN A 646 8.38 7.61 -49.36
CA GLN A 646 8.60 8.98 -48.88
C GLN A 646 9.93 9.12 -48.13
N ILE A 647 10.31 8.16 -47.27
CA ILE A 647 11.62 8.14 -46.59
C ILE A 647 12.75 8.10 -47.62
N LYS A 648 12.69 7.20 -48.62
CA LYS A 648 13.71 7.09 -49.68
C LYS A 648 13.84 8.40 -50.46
N LYS A 649 12.71 9.00 -50.85
CA LYS A 649 12.70 10.27 -51.58
C LYS A 649 13.34 11.39 -50.76
N VAL A 650 12.87 11.63 -49.54
CA VAL A 650 13.40 12.70 -48.67
C VAL A 650 14.88 12.45 -48.34
N ALA A 651 15.31 11.20 -48.12
CA ALA A 651 16.72 10.88 -47.91
C ALA A 651 17.60 11.21 -49.12
N SER A 652 17.15 10.89 -50.35
CA SER A 652 17.85 11.24 -51.60
C SER A 652 17.90 12.74 -51.89
N GLU A 653 16.99 13.53 -51.31
CA GLU A 653 16.99 15.00 -51.40
C GLU A 653 17.94 15.68 -50.38
N ILE A 654 18.47 14.92 -49.41
CA ILE A 654 19.35 15.43 -48.33
C ILE A 654 20.82 14.98 -48.51
N ARG A 655 21.06 13.88 -49.23
CA ARG A 655 22.37 13.18 -49.30
C ARG A 655 22.75 12.87 -50.75
N PRO A 656 24.06 12.81 -51.08
CA PRO A 656 24.52 12.50 -52.45
C PRO A 656 24.12 11.09 -52.91
N ALA A 657 24.19 10.86 -54.23
CA ALA A 657 23.55 9.75 -54.93
C ALA A 657 23.96 8.34 -54.46
N ASP A 658 25.15 8.18 -53.87
CA ASP A 658 25.67 6.90 -53.39
C ASP A 658 25.10 6.46 -52.03
N PHE A 659 24.26 7.29 -51.39
CA PHE A 659 23.60 6.92 -50.14
C PHE A 659 22.50 5.87 -50.36
N VAL A 660 22.86 4.58 -50.21
CA VAL A 660 21.91 3.47 -50.24
C VAL A 660 20.96 3.54 -49.03
N PRO A 661 19.66 3.83 -49.19
CA PRO A 661 18.75 3.91 -48.05
C PRO A 661 18.40 2.50 -47.56
N PHE A 662 18.60 2.26 -46.27
CA PHE A 662 18.07 1.14 -45.46
C PHE A 662 17.60 -0.12 -46.23
N ARG A 663 18.45 -1.14 -46.32
CA ARG A 663 18.02 -2.52 -46.61
C ARG A 663 17.40 -3.18 -45.36
N ILE A 664 16.21 -2.74 -44.96
CA ILE A 664 15.29 -3.56 -44.18
C ILE A 664 14.26 -4.14 -45.16
N PRO A 665 14.26 -5.46 -45.43
CA PRO A 665 13.14 -6.10 -46.09
C PRO A 665 11.89 -5.94 -45.22
N VAL A 666 10.80 -5.46 -45.79
CA VAL A 666 9.49 -5.48 -45.11
C VAL A 666 9.03 -6.93 -45.04
N ASP A 667 9.25 -7.58 -43.91
CA ASP A 667 8.71 -8.91 -43.67
C ASP A 667 7.19 -8.83 -43.52
N GLN A 668 6.46 -9.58 -44.34
CA GLN A 668 5.00 -9.71 -44.27
C GLN A 668 4.50 -10.29 -42.93
N SER A 669 5.41 -10.76 -42.06
CA SER A 669 5.13 -11.22 -40.70
C SER A 669 4.89 -10.08 -39.68
N ASP A 670 5.42 -8.87 -39.88
CA ASP A 670 5.30 -7.75 -38.93
C ASP A 670 4.76 -6.45 -39.56
N LEU A 671 3.44 -6.36 -39.63
CA LEU A 671 2.68 -5.14 -39.98
C LEU A 671 2.13 -4.43 -38.73
N SER A 672 2.88 -4.45 -37.61
CA SER A 672 2.44 -3.84 -36.35
C SER A 672 2.36 -2.30 -36.44
N LEU A 673 1.36 -1.71 -35.78
CA LEU A 673 1.18 -0.25 -35.73
C LEU A 673 2.42 0.46 -35.15
N ARG A 674 3.07 -0.16 -34.16
CA ARG A 674 4.35 0.30 -33.62
C ARG A 674 5.42 0.44 -34.70
N LYS A 675 5.54 -0.53 -35.63
CA LYS A 675 6.57 -0.47 -36.66
C LYS A 675 6.28 0.62 -37.71
N LEU A 676 5.00 0.88 -37.97
CA LEU A 676 4.57 2.04 -38.76
C LEU A 676 4.91 3.36 -38.06
N GLU A 677 4.60 3.51 -36.77
CA GLU A 677 4.95 4.69 -35.98
C GLU A 677 6.46 4.95 -35.90
N GLU A 678 7.29 3.89 -35.83
CA GLU A 678 8.75 4.00 -35.89
C GLU A 678 9.19 4.60 -37.24
N LEU A 679 8.66 4.11 -38.37
CA LEU A 679 8.95 4.64 -39.71
C LEU A 679 8.43 6.07 -39.90
N THR A 680 7.21 6.38 -39.44
CA THR A 680 6.64 7.74 -39.54
C THR A 680 7.47 8.76 -38.74
N LYS A 681 8.03 8.38 -37.59
CA LYS A 681 8.96 9.24 -36.83
C LYS A 681 10.27 9.47 -37.56
N GLU A 682 10.80 8.44 -38.23
CA GLU A 682 12.01 8.55 -39.05
C GLU A 682 11.78 9.51 -40.23
N LEU A 683 10.65 9.38 -40.93
CA LEU A 683 10.23 10.32 -41.98
C LEU A 683 10.14 11.77 -41.49
N GLN A 684 9.49 11.99 -40.34
CA GLN A 684 9.39 13.33 -39.73
C GLN A 684 10.76 13.91 -39.36
N SER A 685 11.69 13.08 -38.87
CA SER A 685 13.05 13.49 -38.56
C SER A 685 13.81 13.94 -39.81
N LEU A 686 13.70 13.19 -40.91
CA LEU A 686 14.32 13.53 -42.20
C LEU A 686 13.70 14.79 -42.82
N GLN A 687 12.38 14.93 -42.79
CA GLN A 687 11.70 16.15 -43.26
C GLN A 687 12.12 17.40 -42.47
N LYS A 688 12.31 17.26 -41.15
CA LYS A 688 12.86 18.33 -40.32
C LYS A 688 14.30 18.66 -40.70
N GLU A 689 15.18 17.66 -40.85
CA GLU A 689 16.56 17.85 -41.28
C GLU A 689 16.64 18.60 -42.62
N LYS A 690 15.81 18.23 -43.61
CA LYS A 690 15.71 18.95 -44.89
C LYS A 690 15.30 20.41 -44.71
N SER A 691 14.30 20.68 -43.87
CA SER A 691 13.81 22.04 -43.63
C SER A 691 14.86 22.92 -42.94
N ASP A 692 15.58 22.38 -41.96
CA ASP A 692 16.59 23.14 -41.23
C ASP A 692 17.85 23.40 -42.08
N ARG A 693 18.26 22.45 -42.94
CA ARG A 693 19.32 22.68 -43.95
C ARG A 693 18.91 23.76 -44.97
N LEU A 694 17.66 23.76 -45.46
CA LEU A 694 17.17 24.78 -46.39
C LEU A 694 17.17 26.19 -45.78
N LYS A 695 16.89 26.32 -44.48
CA LYS A 695 17.02 27.60 -43.77
C LYS A 695 18.47 28.09 -43.73
N GLN A 696 19.41 27.22 -43.39
CA GLN A 696 20.84 27.58 -43.38
C GLN A 696 21.31 28.06 -44.76
N VAL A 697 20.91 27.37 -45.84
CA VAL A 697 21.22 27.81 -47.21
C VAL A 697 20.63 29.20 -47.51
N MET A 698 19.39 29.49 -47.10
CA MET A 698 18.79 30.82 -47.25
C MET A 698 19.49 31.89 -46.40
N GLU A 699 19.89 31.58 -45.17
CA GLU A 699 20.66 32.50 -44.31
C GLU A 699 22.03 32.83 -44.91
N HIS A 700 22.74 31.83 -45.45
CA HIS A 700 24.00 32.02 -46.16
C HIS A 700 23.82 32.84 -47.45
N LEU A 701 22.77 32.58 -48.25
CA LEU A 701 22.48 33.37 -49.45
C LEU A 701 22.12 34.83 -49.12
N ASN A 702 21.35 35.08 -48.06
CA ASN A 702 21.05 36.44 -47.59
C ASN A 702 22.33 37.16 -47.10
N THR A 703 23.20 36.45 -46.38
CA THR A 703 24.49 37.00 -45.92
C THR A 703 25.39 37.33 -47.11
N LEU A 704 25.48 36.44 -48.11
CA LEU A 704 26.22 36.67 -49.34
C LEU A 704 25.65 37.86 -50.12
N HIS A 705 24.32 37.99 -50.20
CA HIS A 705 23.66 39.14 -50.83
C HIS A 705 24.06 40.46 -50.17
N SER A 706 23.98 40.55 -48.83
CA SER A 706 24.41 41.73 -48.08
C SER A 706 25.90 42.05 -48.26
N LEU A 707 26.76 41.03 -48.38
CA LEU A 707 28.18 41.22 -48.67
C LEU A 707 28.41 41.74 -50.10
N CYS A 708 27.69 41.20 -51.09
CA CYS A 708 27.73 41.68 -52.47
C CYS A 708 27.27 43.14 -52.59
N GLU A 709 26.21 43.54 -51.90
CA GLU A 709 25.74 44.94 -51.84
C GLU A 709 26.81 45.88 -51.25
N VAL A 710 27.43 45.49 -50.13
CA VAL A 710 28.48 46.31 -49.47
C VAL A 710 29.74 46.42 -50.32
N LEU A 711 30.11 45.37 -51.05
CA LEU A 711 31.32 45.32 -51.89
C LEU A 711 31.09 45.82 -53.33
N GLY A 712 29.84 46.12 -53.73
CA GLY A 712 29.51 46.62 -55.06
C GLY A 712 29.64 45.59 -56.19
N VAL A 713 29.49 44.30 -55.88
CA VAL A 713 29.63 43.18 -56.83
C VAL A 713 28.26 42.56 -57.18
N ASP A 714 28.11 42.06 -58.42
CA ASP A 714 26.85 41.44 -58.84
C ASP A 714 26.60 40.11 -58.13
N PHE A 715 25.59 40.09 -57.26
CA PHE A 715 25.20 38.92 -56.46
C PHE A 715 24.92 37.68 -57.30
N LYS A 716 24.32 37.82 -58.49
CA LYS A 716 23.96 36.69 -59.34
C LYS A 716 25.19 36.06 -60.00
N GLN A 717 26.17 36.87 -60.39
CA GLN A 717 27.46 36.41 -60.85
C GLN A 717 28.23 35.72 -59.70
N THR A 718 28.30 36.33 -58.51
CA THR A 718 28.99 35.73 -57.34
C THR A 718 28.36 34.39 -56.93
N VAL A 719 27.03 34.25 -56.92
CA VAL A 719 26.37 32.97 -56.65
C VAL A 719 26.73 31.91 -57.70
N ASN A 720 26.78 32.26 -58.98
CA ASN A 720 27.19 31.33 -60.03
C ASN A 720 28.67 30.91 -59.90
N GLU A 721 29.56 31.85 -59.55
CA GLU A 721 30.98 31.56 -59.32
C GLU A 721 31.16 30.63 -58.11
N VAL A 722 30.46 30.87 -57.00
CA VAL A 722 30.46 29.98 -55.81
C VAL A 722 29.91 28.59 -56.16
N LEU A 723 28.84 28.49 -56.93
CA LEU A 723 28.29 27.20 -57.38
C LEU A 723 29.24 26.44 -58.33
N MET A 724 29.98 27.14 -59.19
CA MET A 724 31.00 26.53 -60.05
C MET A 724 32.23 26.08 -59.26
N TRP A 725 32.68 26.87 -58.28
CA TRP A 725 33.72 26.47 -57.33
C TRP A 725 33.31 25.21 -56.57
N TRP A 726 32.09 25.17 -56.02
CA TRP A 726 31.62 24.02 -55.23
C TRP A 726 31.49 22.73 -56.07
N SER A 727 31.16 22.86 -57.36
CA SER A 727 31.16 21.74 -58.30
C SER A 727 32.58 21.27 -58.67
N TYR A 728 33.55 22.18 -58.73
CA TYR A 728 34.97 21.86 -58.91
C TYR A 728 35.56 21.16 -57.68
N GLU A 729 35.21 21.62 -56.48
CA GLU A 729 35.67 21.06 -55.20
C GLU A 729 35.15 19.63 -55.01
N GLN A 730 33.88 19.35 -55.33
CA GLN A 730 33.35 17.97 -55.31
C GLN A 730 34.01 17.02 -56.34
N GLN A 731 34.54 17.52 -57.45
CA GLN A 731 35.38 16.71 -58.35
C GLN A 731 36.82 16.54 -57.84
N SER A 732 37.27 17.42 -56.95
CA SER A 732 38.62 17.40 -56.36
C SER A 732 38.71 16.44 -55.19
N ASP A 733 37.73 16.43 -54.29
CA ASP A 733 37.71 15.54 -53.12
C ASP A 733 37.67 14.05 -53.51
N VAL A 734 37.01 13.71 -54.63
CA VAL A 734 37.00 12.35 -55.20
C VAL A 734 38.39 11.87 -55.65
N LEU A 735 39.34 12.77 -55.89
CA LEU A 735 40.73 12.45 -56.24
C LEU A 735 41.68 12.43 -55.03
N ILE A 736 41.23 12.87 -53.84
CA ILE A 736 42.09 13.01 -52.66
C ILE A 736 41.98 11.80 -51.70
N GLU A 737 40.86 11.06 -51.72
CA GLU A 737 40.74 9.83 -50.90
C GLU A 737 41.46 8.59 -51.49
N SER A 738 41.98 8.63 -52.73
CA SER A 738 42.58 7.44 -53.37
C SER A 738 44.05 7.15 -53.04
N ASP A 739 44.81 8.11 -52.50
CA ASP A 739 46.27 7.98 -52.26
C ASP A 739 46.64 7.80 -50.76
N GLY A 740 45.66 7.45 -49.91
CA GLY A 740 45.75 7.59 -48.45
C GLY A 740 45.84 6.33 -47.57
N ALA A 741 46.02 5.12 -48.10
CA ALA A 741 46.14 3.91 -47.26
C ALA A 741 46.93 2.75 -47.90
N ASN A 742 48.26 2.81 -47.81
CA ASN A 742 49.15 1.68 -48.13
C ASN A 742 50.23 1.52 -47.04
N VAL A 743 49.82 1.19 -45.82
CA VAL A 743 50.58 0.59 -44.69
C VAL A 743 49.63 -0.27 -43.87
#